data_AF-A0A852HHH4-F1
#
_entry.id   AF-A0A852HHH4-F1
#
_cell.length_a   1.000
_cell.length_b   1.000
_cell.length_c   1.000
_cell.angle_alpha   90.00
_cell.angle_beta   90.00
_cell.angle_gamma   90.00
#
_symmetry.space_group_name_H-M   'P 1'
#
loop_
_entity.id
_entity.type
_entity.pdbx_description
1 polymer ?
#
loop_
_entity_poly.entity_id
_entity_poly.type
_entity_poly.pdbx_seq_one_letter_code
_entity_poly.pdbx_strand_id
1 'polypeptide(L)'
;ELIAVDNINTAIRNCDPSKTLVALMRPEAQLPVVHSFAAAVYQTELFNLQQQNAVNYLAHDELSIAVEMLSAVVLLNQTLENKDIPMIKNHLRDPCIGFNNLEEENLQRYADTLLSIKSEASSQGQDYLSWNDIQNCIDMVNMQIQEENERIIAIGHINEAVDQGNPEKTLEALLLPTAKLQDVRPVNARHYQDVLHHAKAQKCKESQDESALLWLDEIQRGINDSNNNIKEAAILAVGISMINKSLEKGDSQPILMILQSRFGLRVIPECAEAYFRNLSEAKNRKTTEGSSESPWIKLVMKAMYDYYYNVETEEGTCVAPKGVVPKTSWLTGEEIQNIAGQVTADYNREQLWLANENLIVGLQARARGFLVRKNYHERKAYLQNQEPSAIKIQAFWKGFKQRKSYVDRLKVLQGNVAAIVKIQSWVKMWLARRAYRKRLQYFKDHNDQIVKIQAFLRANKAREDYRTLIGAENPPLTVLRKFAYLLDQSDLDFQEELEVTRLREEVVTKIRSNQQLEKDLNLMDIKIGLLVKNRITLQDVVLHSKKLNKKSKSQLEEMVMVDKQGIKGLSKERRKKLEAYQHLFYLLQTNPTYLAKLIFQMPQNKSTKFMDTVIFTLYNYASNQREEYLLLKLFKTALEEEINSKVDQIQDIVTGNPTVIKMVVSFNRGARGQNTLRQLLAPVVKEIMEDKSLIINTSPVDVYKAWVNQLEMQTGEASKLPYDVTTEQALTHTEVVTKLESSIQSLRAVTDKVLTSIFSSLNMMPYGMRYIAKVLKSSLHEKFPDATEDELLKIVGNLLYYRYMNPAIVAPDGFDIIDITAGGQIHPDQRRNLGCVAKVLQHAASNKLFEGESEHLSSMNTYLSQTYQKFR
;
A
#
# COMPACT_ATOMS: atom_id res chain seq x y z
N GLU A 1 23.49 1.54 -98.88
CA GLU A 1 24.30 2.49 -98.10
C GLU A 1 23.97 3.95 -98.42
N LEU A 2 24.54 4.62 -99.43
CA LEU A 2 24.28 6.05 -99.74
C LEU A 2 22.79 6.42 -99.83
N ILE A 3 21.99 5.65 -100.57
CA ILE A 3 20.54 5.85 -100.69
C ILE A 3 19.81 5.68 -99.34
N ALA A 4 20.32 4.81 -98.47
CA ALA A 4 19.73 4.58 -97.15
C ALA A 4 20.04 5.74 -96.19
N VAL A 5 21.26 6.27 -96.23
CA VAL A 5 21.69 7.45 -95.45
C VAL A 5 20.92 8.71 -95.87
N ASP A 6 20.68 8.90 -97.17
CA ASP A 6 19.83 9.99 -97.68
C ASP A 6 18.38 9.86 -97.16
N ASN A 7 17.84 8.64 -97.17
CA ASN A 7 16.51 8.37 -96.63
C ASN A 7 16.41 8.61 -95.11
N ILE A 8 17.48 8.34 -94.36
CA ILE A 8 17.54 8.62 -92.92
C ILE A 8 17.61 10.12 -92.67
N ASN A 9 18.50 10.84 -93.36
CA ASN A 9 18.63 12.29 -93.23
C ASN A 9 17.32 13.02 -93.61
N THR A 10 16.61 12.56 -94.63
CA THR A 10 15.30 13.11 -95.00
C THR A 10 14.22 12.76 -93.98
N ALA A 11 14.22 11.55 -93.42
CA ALA A 11 13.30 11.17 -92.34
C ALA A 11 13.50 12.05 -91.08
N ILE A 12 14.77 12.28 -90.69
CA ILE A 12 15.13 13.13 -89.55
C ILE A 12 14.58 14.57 -89.76
N ARG A 13 14.72 15.15 -90.95
CA ARG A 13 14.18 16.50 -91.26
C ARG A 13 12.66 16.61 -91.20
N ASN A 14 11.96 15.51 -91.46
CA ASN A 14 10.50 15.48 -91.44
C ASN A 14 9.93 15.45 -90.01
N CYS A 15 10.77 15.39 -88.98
CA CYS A 15 10.41 15.45 -87.57
C CYS A 15 9.36 14.41 -87.13
N ASP A 16 9.36 13.22 -87.76
CA ASP A 16 8.44 12.13 -87.45
C ASP A 16 9.21 10.94 -86.84
N PRO A 17 9.11 10.73 -85.51
CA PRO A 17 9.84 9.68 -84.81
C PRO A 17 9.64 8.28 -85.38
N SER A 18 8.43 7.97 -85.87
CA SER A 18 8.11 6.64 -86.38
C SER A 18 8.79 6.39 -87.72
N LYS A 19 8.84 7.42 -88.60
CA LYS A 19 9.50 7.32 -89.90
C LYS A 19 11.02 7.27 -89.76
N THR A 20 11.57 8.01 -88.82
CA THR A 20 13.01 8.02 -88.56
C THR A 20 13.47 6.70 -87.98
N LEU A 21 12.72 6.10 -87.04
CA LEU A 21 13.02 4.75 -86.57
C LEU A 21 12.98 3.73 -87.70
N VAL A 22 11.94 3.75 -88.55
CA VAL A 22 11.83 2.83 -89.69
C VAL A 22 12.98 3.01 -90.67
N ALA A 23 13.47 4.24 -90.88
CA ALA A 23 14.62 4.50 -91.73
C ALA A 23 15.93 4.00 -91.11
N LEU A 24 16.11 4.16 -89.79
CA LEU A 24 17.29 3.70 -89.05
C LEU A 24 17.39 2.18 -88.94
N MET A 25 16.26 1.46 -88.86
CA MET A 25 16.22 -0.01 -88.76
C MET A 25 16.42 -0.75 -90.08
N ARG A 26 16.58 -0.03 -91.20
CA ARG A 26 16.77 -0.65 -92.51
C ARG A 26 18.13 -1.35 -92.60
N PRO A 27 18.18 -2.65 -92.92
CA PRO A 27 19.44 -3.39 -93.00
C PRO A 27 20.38 -2.82 -94.07
N GLU A 28 19.87 -2.12 -95.08
CA GLU A 28 20.65 -1.46 -96.13
C GLU A 28 21.46 -0.24 -95.65
N ALA A 29 21.18 0.27 -94.43
CA ALA A 29 21.86 1.39 -93.80
C ALA A 29 23.13 0.97 -93.02
N GLN A 30 23.30 -0.31 -92.69
CA GLN A 30 24.45 -0.84 -91.92
C GLN A 30 24.74 -0.06 -90.62
N LEU A 31 23.70 0.39 -89.93
CA LEU A 31 23.85 1.09 -88.65
C LEU A 31 23.85 0.12 -87.47
N PRO A 32 24.40 0.53 -86.31
CA PRO A 32 24.33 -0.22 -85.05
C PRO A 32 22.88 -0.50 -84.61
N VAL A 33 22.72 -1.41 -83.64
CA VAL A 33 21.41 -1.87 -83.18
C VAL A 33 20.57 -0.70 -82.66
N VAL A 34 19.40 -0.49 -83.27
CA VAL A 34 18.47 0.59 -82.90
C VAL A 34 17.30 0.02 -82.11
N HIS A 35 16.95 0.68 -81.00
CA HIS A 35 15.90 0.21 -80.10
C HIS A 35 14.54 0.88 -80.37
N SER A 36 13.52 0.07 -80.65
CA SER A 36 12.20 0.56 -81.07
C SER A 36 11.48 1.44 -80.04
N PHE A 37 11.75 1.26 -78.75
CA PHE A 37 11.12 2.04 -77.68
C PHE A 37 11.64 3.47 -77.58
N ALA A 38 12.81 3.78 -78.16
CA ALA A 38 13.46 5.09 -78.08
C ALA A 38 13.32 5.91 -79.37
N ALA A 39 12.31 5.64 -80.20
CA ALA A 39 12.06 6.32 -81.47
C ALA A 39 12.06 7.85 -81.36
N ALA A 40 11.43 8.38 -80.30
CA ALA A 40 11.35 9.83 -80.04
C ALA A 40 12.72 10.43 -79.68
N VAL A 41 13.56 9.68 -78.98
CA VAL A 41 14.91 10.10 -78.58
C VAL A 41 15.84 10.14 -79.78
N TYR A 42 15.89 9.07 -80.57
CA TYR A 42 16.71 9.04 -81.80
C TYR A 42 16.32 10.18 -82.74
N GLN A 43 15.02 10.42 -82.94
CA GLN A 43 14.56 11.53 -83.77
C GLN A 43 15.01 12.89 -83.23
N THR A 44 14.85 13.14 -81.93
CA THR A 44 15.14 14.46 -81.35
C THR A 44 16.63 14.74 -81.34
N GLU A 45 17.45 13.79 -80.88
CA GLU A 45 18.90 13.96 -80.77
C GLU A 45 19.59 13.95 -82.14
N LEU A 46 19.21 13.07 -83.08
CA LEU A 46 19.77 13.09 -84.42
C LEU A 46 19.35 14.34 -85.21
N PHE A 47 18.16 14.88 -84.96
CA PHE A 47 17.73 16.16 -85.55
C PHE A 47 18.54 17.33 -85.00
N ASN A 48 18.83 17.35 -83.70
CA ASN A 48 19.70 18.35 -83.08
C ASN A 48 21.13 18.28 -83.64
N LEU A 49 21.70 17.08 -83.76
CA LEU A 49 23.01 16.86 -84.38
C LEU A 49 23.01 17.28 -85.86
N GLN A 50 21.94 16.98 -86.59
CA GLN A 50 21.80 17.40 -87.98
C GLN A 50 21.74 18.92 -88.12
N GLN A 51 21.04 19.64 -87.22
CA GLN A 51 21.01 21.11 -87.23
C GLN A 51 22.34 21.76 -86.87
N GLN A 52 23.12 21.12 -85.99
CA GLN A 52 24.44 21.63 -85.59
C GLN A 52 25.51 21.39 -86.67
N ASN A 53 25.26 20.45 -87.59
CA ASN A 53 26.12 20.22 -88.74
C ASN A 53 25.88 21.31 -89.81
N ALA A 54 26.96 21.97 -90.26
CA ALA A 54 26.90 23.09 -91.20
C ALA A 54 26.17 22.76 -92.53
N VAL A 55 26.09 21.48 -92.90
CA VAL A 55 25.48 21.00 -94.14
C VAL A 55 24.05 20.46 -93.92
N ASN A 56 23.52 20.50 -92.69
CA ASN A 56 22.22 19.90 -92.32
C ASN A 56 22.09 18.44 -92.81
N TYR A 57 23.19 17.70 -92.75
CA TYR A 57 23.33 16.35 -93.26
C TYR A 57 24.36 15.59 -92.43
N LEU A 58 24.02 14.40 -91.96
CA LEU A 58 24.89 13.52 -91.20
C LEU A 58 25.46 12.44 -92.12
N ALA A 59 26.79 12.33 -92.17
CA ALA A 59 27.47 11.27 -92.91
C ALA A 59 27.22 9.89 -92.29
N HIS A 60 27.52 8.80 -93.02
CA HIS A 60 27.33 7.43 -92.50
C HIS A 60 28.11 7.20 -91.21
N ASP A 61 29.39 7.59 -91.17
CA ASP A 61 30.24 7.45 -89.97
C ASP A 61 29.67 8.23 -88.77
N GLU A 62 29.20 9.47 -89.01
CA GLU A 62 28.57 10.32 -87.98
C GLU A 62 27.26 9.71 -87.48
N LEU A 63 26.43 9.17 -88.36
CA LEU A 63 25.20 8.46 -88.00
C LEU A 63 25.50 7.17 -87.25
N SER A 64 26.52 6.42 -87.64
CA SER A 64 26.89 5.18 -86.98
C SER A 64 27.34 5.45 -85.55
N ILE A 65 28.25 6.40 -85.34
CA ILE A 65 28.73 6.80 -84.01
C ILE A 65 27.59 7.38 -83.16
N ALA A 66 26.78 8.28 -83.74
CA ALA A 66 25.67 8.89 -83.01
C ALA A 66 24.62 7.86 -82.60
N VAL A 67 24.27 6.91 -83.47
CA VAL A 67 23.33 5.84 -83.16
C VAL A 67 23.89 4.89 -82.12
N GLU A 68 25.18 4.56 -82.15
CA GLU A 68 25.84 3.72 -81.14
C GLU A 68 25.82 4.38 -79.75
N MET A 69 26.24 5.64 -79.65
CA MET A 69 26.24 6.40 -78.41
C MET A 69 24.81 6.60 -77.86
N LEU A 70 23.86 6.99 -78.72
CA LEU A 70 22.46 7.18 -78.32
C LEU A 70 21.82 5.87 -77.86
N SER A 71 22.13 4.75 -78.52
CA SER A 71 21.62 3.43 -78.12
C SER A 71 22.11 3.05 -76.72
N ALA A 72 23.37 3.34 -76.42
CA ALA A 72 23.95 3.05 -75.12
C ALA A 72 23.41 3.98 -74.00
N VAL A 73 23.15 5.26 -74.29
CA VAL A 73 22.46 6.19 -73.36
C VAL A 73 20.99 5.79 -73.14
N VAL A 74 20.33 5.27 -74.16
CA VAL A 74 18.96 4.73 -74.09
C VAL A 74 18.90 3.50 -73.18
N LEU A 75 19.85 2.57 -73.31
CA LEU A 75 19.95 1.41 -72.42
C LEU A 75 20.27 1.81 -70.98
N LEU A 76 21.14 2.81 -70.80
CA LEU A 76 21.42 3.37 -69.48
C LEU A 76 20.16 4.00 -68.85
N ASN A 77 19.37 4.76 -69.61
CA ASN A 77 18.10 5.32 -69.13
C ASN A 77 17.08 4.24 -68.74
N GLN A 78 16.99 3.18 -69.54
CA GLN A 78 16.10 2.05 -69.25
C GLN A 78 16.52 1.31 -67.97
N THR A 79 17.83 1.16 -67.74
CA THR A 79 18.33 0.53 -66.51
C THR A 79 18.19 1.45 -65.29
N LEU A 80 18.29 2.77 -65.46
CA LEU A 80 17.94 3.77 -64.44
C LEU A 80 16.46 3.69 -64.04
N GLU A 81 15.54 3.49 -64.99
CA GLU A 81 14.10 3.28 -64.71
C GLU A 81 13.84 2.03 -63.89
N ASN A 82 14.55 0.95 -64.20
CA ASN A 82 14.48 -0.31 -63.46
C ASN A 82 15.22 -0.28 -62.11
N LYS A 83 15.96 0.81 -61.83
CA LYS A 83 16.75 1.03 -60.61
C LYS A 83 17.80 -0.07 -60.34
N ASP A 84 18.35 -0.66 -61.41
CA ASP A 84 19.29 -1.77 -61.33
C ASP A 84 20.75 -1.27 -61.28
N ILE A 85 21.24 -0.99 -60.07
CA ILE A 85 22.59 -0.44 -59.81
C ILE A 85 23.73 -1.23 -60.48
N PRO A 86 23.84 -2.56 -60.38
CA PRO A 86 24.92 -3.29 -61.04
C PRO A 86 24.84 -3.20 -62.58
N MET A 87 23.65 -3.17 -63.17
CA MET A 87 23.51 -2.93 -64.62
C MET A 87 23.86 -1.49 -65.02
N ILE A 88 23.47 -0.50 -64.22
CA ILE A 88 23.85 0.91 -64.42
C ILE A 88 25.39 1.05 -64.44
N LYS A 89 26.08 0.43 -63.48
CA LYS A 89 27.56 0.43 -63.45
C LYS A 89 28.17 -0.26 -64.66
N ASN A 90 27.59 -1.36 -65.14
CA ASN A 90 28.08 -2.06 -66.32
C ASN A 90 27.90 -1.22 -67.59
N HIS A 91 26.77 -0.52 -67.72
CA HIS A 91 26.54 0.40 -68.85
C HIS A 91 27.45 1.64 -68.77
N LEU A 92 27.70 2.21 -67.59
CA LEU A 92 28.66 3.31 -67.42
C LEU A 92 30.10 2.93 -67.82
N ARG A 93 30.47 1.65 -67.66
CA ARG A 93 31.79 1.11 -68.08
C ARG A 93 31.90 0.89 -69.59
N ASP A 94 30.80 0.97 -70.33
CA ASP A 94 30.81 0.71 -71.77
C ASP A 94 31.58 1.83 -72.50
N PRO A 95 32.72 1.52 -73.13
CA PRO A 95 33.53 2.52 -73.83
C PRO A 95 32.78 3.16 -75.01
N CYS A 96 31.71 2.53 -75.52
CA CYS A 96 30.90 3.04 -76.62
C CYS A 96 30.09 4.30 -76.24
N ILE A 97 29.88 4.60 -74.95
CA ILE A 97 29.16 5.82 -74.52
C ILE A 97 30.05 7.07 -74.57
N GLY A 98 31.38 6.91 -74.44
CA GLY A 98 32.33 8.02 -74.58
C GLY A 98 32.28 9.09 -73.48
N PHE A 99 31.86 8.77 -72.25
CA PHE A 99 31.92 9.73 -71.13
C PHE A 99 33.37 10.07 -70.73
N ASN A 100 33.62 11.35 -70.43
CA ASN A 100 34.92 11.83 -69.97
C ASN A 100 35.00 11.82 -68.43
N ASN A 101 36.22 11.70 -67.88
CA ASN A 101 36.51 11.74 -66.44
C ASN A 101 35.81 10.65 -65.59
N LEU A 102 35.43 9.53 -66.19
CA LEU A 102 34.82 8.43 -65.43
C LEU A 102 35.89 7.68 -64.63
N GLU A 103 35.85 7.81 -63.31
CA GLU A 103 36.73 7.07 -62.38
C GLU A 103 36.07 5.77 -61.89
N GLU A 104 36.76 4.63 -62.04
CA GLU A 104 36.21 3.32 -61.65
C GLU A 104 35.87 3.23 -60.15
N GLU A 105 36.63 3.92 -59.31
CA GLU A 105 36.46 3.93 -57.86
C GLU A 105 35.14 4.60 -57.43
N ASN A 106 34.61 5.49 -58.26
CA ASN A 106 33.44 6.34 -57.96
C ASN A 106 32.14 5.88 -58.63
N LEU A 107 32.16 4.74 -59.35
CA LEU A 107 31.01 4.19 -60.08
C LEU A 107 29.75 4.01 -59.23
N GLN A 108 29.89 3.73 -57.94
CA GLN A 108 28.74 3.66 -57.02
C GLN A 108 28.10 5.05 -56.83
N ARG A 109 28.91 6.08 -56.56
CA ARG A 109 28.42 7.46 -56.35
C ARG A 109 27.80 8.03 -57.62
N TYR A 110 28.35 7.76 -58.80
CA TYR A 110 27.73 8.15 -60.06
C TYR A 110 26.35 7.49 -60.23
N ALA A 111 26.25 6.17 -60.02
CA ALA A 111 24.99 5.44 -60.17
C ALA A 111 23.90 5.95 -59.22
N ASP A 112 24.25 6.18 -57.95
CA ASP A 112 23.32 6.68 -56.93
C ASP A 112 22.84 8.11 -57.26
N THR A 113 23.75 8.98 -57.73
CA THR A 113 23.43 10.37 -58.10
C THR A 113 22.59 10.43 -59.38
N LEU A 114 22.89 9.60 -60.38
CA LEU A 114 22.09 9.49 -61.61
C LEU A 114 20.67 9.00 -61.32
N LEU A 115 20.47 8.07 -60.39
CA LEU A 115 19.15 7.66 -59.94
C LEU A 115 18.37 8.82 -59.29
N SER A 116 19.06 9.64 -58.49
CA SER A 116 18.47 10.84 -57.89
C SER A 116 18.04 11.85 -58.97
N ILE A 117 18.94 12.18 -59.90
CA ILE A 117 18.67 13.13 -60.99
C ILE A 117 17.54 12.61 -61.90
N LYS A 118 17.54 11.31 -62.24
CA LYS A 118 16.46 10.69 -63.02
C LYS A 118 15.11 10.81 -62.31
N SER A 119 15.08 10.59 -60.99
CA SER A 119 13.85 10.71 -60.21
C SER A 119 13.32 12.15 -60.15
N GLU A 120 14.23 13.13 -60.07
CA GLU A 120 13.90 14.55 -60.09
C GLU A 120 13.41 15.00 -61.48
N ALA A 121 14.09 14.57 -62.56
CA ALA A 121 13.68 14.83 -63.93
C ALA A 121 12.29 14.25 -64.26
N SER A 122 12.01 13.01 -63.86
CA SER A 122 10.68 12.41 -64.02
C SER A 122 9.60 13.18 -63.24
N SER A 123 9.92 13.76 -62.08
CA SER A 123 8.97 14.60 -61.32
C SER A 123 8.63 15.92 -62.05
N GLN A 124 9.54 16.40 -62.88
CA GLN A 124 9.37 17.61 -63.72
C GLN A 124 8.78 17.29 -65.10
N GLY A 125 8.41 16.03 -65.35
CA GLY A 125 7.83 15.57 -66.62
C GLY A 125 8.86 15.27 -67.72
N GLN A 126 10.14 15.20 -67.39
CA GLN A 126 11.22 14.77 -68.28
C GLN A 126 11.63 13.32 -67.96
N ASP A 127 11.12 12.37 -68.75
CA ASP A 127 11.39 10.94 -68.54
C ASP A 127 12.67 10.45 -69.22
N TYR A 128 13.54 11.31 -69.77
CA TYR A 128 14.78 10.92 -70.42
C TYR A 128 15.93 11.85 -70.03
N LEU A 129 17.07 11.28 -69.61
CA LEU A 129 18.30 12.02 -69.39
C LEU A 129 19.15 12.00 -70.67
N SER A 130 19.52 13.18 -71.15
CA SER A 130 20.42 13.31 -72.31
C SER A 130 21.85 12.90 -71.94
N TRP A 131 22.69 12.67 -72.95
CA TRP A 131 24.12 12.40 -72.73
C TRP A 131 24.80 13.51 -71.91
N ASN A 132 24.44 14.77 -72.18
CA ASN A 132 24.98 15.93 -71.45
C ASN A 132 24.57 15.93 -69.98
N ASP A 133 23.33 15.51 -69.66
CA ASP A 133 22.87 15.44 -68.27
C ASP A 133 23.65 14.39 -67.46
N ILE A 134 23.95 13.25 -68.11
CA ILE A 134 24.72 12.17 -67.50
C ILE A 134 26.20 12.56 -67.36
N GLN A 135 26.78 13.21 -68.37
CA GLN A 135 28.15 13.75 -68.29
C GLN A 135 28.28 14.83 -67.21
N ASN A 136 27.34 15.78 -67.15
CA ASN A 136 27.28 16.80 -66.10
C ASN A 136 27.16 16.19 -64.69
N CYS A 137 26.43 15.07 -64.56
CA CYS A 137 26.37 14.34 -63.29
C CYS A 137 27.74 13.76 -62.90
N ILE A 138 28.47 13.17 -63.86
CA ILE A 138 29.80 12.61 -63.61
C ILE A 138 30.76 13.73 -63.19
N ASP A 139 30.80 14.83 -63.95
CA ASP A 139 31.67 15.97 -63.64
C ASP A 139 31.30 16.63 -62.31
N MET A 140 30.00 16.74 -61.98
CA MET A 140 29.53 17.23 -60.68
C MET A 140 29.99 16.32 -59.53
N VAL A 141 29.83 15.01 -59.66
CA VAL A 141 30.23 14.05 -58.61
C VAL A 141 31.75 14.07 -58.43
N ASN A 142 32.52 14.16 -59.51
CA ASN A 142 33.97 14.32 -59.45
C ASN A 142 34.38 15.61 -58.73
N MET A 143 33.76 16.73 -59.08
CA MET A 143 34.01 18.00 -58.39
C MET A 143 33.68 17.92 -56.91
N GLN A 144 32.58 17.27 -56.54
CA GLN A 144 32.22 17.06 -55.12
C GLN A 144 33.24 16.20 -54.38
N ILE A 145 33.73 15.12 -55.00
CA ILE A 145 34.75 14.24 -54.42
C ILE A 145 36.08 14.97 -54.27
N GLN A 146 36.47 15.76 -55.27
CA GLN A 146 37.66 16.59 -55.21
C GLN A 146 37.56 17.61 -54.07
N GLU A 147 36.41 18.28 -53.90
CA GLU A 147 36.17 19.18 -52.78
C GLU A 147 36.22 18.46 -51.41
N GLU A 148 35.69 17.24 -51.32
CA GLU A 148 35.78 16.41 -50.10
C GLU A 148 37.23 16.06 -49.76
N ASN A 149 38.02 15.64 -50.77
CA ASN A 149 39.43 15.28 -50.61
C ASN A 149 40.26 16.49 -50.20
N GLU A 150 40.08 17.64 -50.86
CA GLU A 150 40.74 18.90 -50.48
C GLU A 150 40.39 19.34 -49.06
N ARG A 151 39.16 19.09 -48.61
CA ARG A 151 38.74 19.37 -47.24
C ARG A 151 39.43 18.44 -46.24
N ILE A 152 39.60 17.16 -46.55
CA ILE A 152 40.34 16.22 -45.69
C ILE A 152 41.80 16.67 -45.53
N ILE A 153 42.43 17.10 -46.63
CA ILE A 153 43.80 17.64 -46.60
C ILE A 153 43.87 18.90 -45.72
N ALA A 154 42.91 19.81 -45.85
CA ALA A 154 42.85 21.02 -45.02
C ALA A 154 42.68 20.70 -43.51
N ILE A 155 41.85 19.71 -43.16
CA ILE A 155 41.70 19.23 -41.78
C ILE A 155 43.03 18.66 -41.25
N GLY A 156 43.77 17.93 -42.10
CA GLY A 156 45.11 17.43 -41.79
C GLY A 156 46.07 18.57 -41.43
N HIS A 157 46.16 19.60 -42.28
CA HIS A 157 47.00 20.78 -42.04
C HIS A 157 46.62 21.52 -40.75
N ILE A 158 45.32 21.65 -40.43
CA ILE A 158 44.86 22.28 -39.19
C ILE A 158 45.34 21.48 -37.97
N ASN A 159 45.19 20.16 -37.98
CA ASN A 159 45.63 19.31 -36.88
C ASN A 159 47.14 19.37 -36.68
N GLU A 160 47.91 19.41 -37.77
CA GLU A 160 49.36 19.56 -37.72
C GLU A 160 49.77 20.92 -37.13
N ALA A 161 49.12 22.01 -37.56
CA ALA A 161 49.37 23.34 -37.03
C ALA A 161 49.06 23.43 -35.52
N VAL A 162 47.97 22.79 -35.07
CA VAL A 162 47.61 22.68 -33.65
C VAL A 162 48.69 21.93 -32.86
N ASP A 163 49.24 20.83 -33.38
CA ASP A 163 50.32 20.08 -32.72
C ASP A 163 51.63 20.86 -32.64
N GLN A 164 51.92 21.70 -33.64
CA GLN A 164 53.11 22.56 -33.64
C GLN A 164 53.05 23.65 -32.56
N GLY A 165 51.87 23.92 -31.98
CA GLY A 165 51.73 24.87 -30.87
C GLY A 165 51.85 26.35 -31.28
N ASN A 166 51.88 26.67 -32.58
CA ASN A 166 52.06 28.04 -33.07
C ASN A 166 50.71 28.67 -33.48
N PRO A 167 50.23 29.70 -32.74
CA PRO A 167 48.96 30.36 -33.02
C PRO A 167 48.80 30.96 -34.42
N GLU A 168 49.89 31.49 -35.01
CA GLU A 168 49.85 32.12 -36.32
C GLU A 168 49.66 31.08 -37.41
N LYS A 169 50.38 29.95 -37.31
CA LYS A 169 50.22 28.81 -38.22
C LYS A 169 48.85 28.16 -38.09
N THR A 170 48.33 28.05 -36.88
CA THR A 170 46.98 27.53 -36.64
C THR A 170 45.94 28.45 -37.24
N LEU A 171 46.08 29.78 -37.10
CA LEU A 171 45.19 30.73 -37.76
C LEU A 171 45.26 30.61 -39.29
N GLU A 172 46.47 30.53 -39.86
CA GLU A 172 46.69 30.36 -41.31
C GLU A 172 45.99 29.10 -41.83
N ALA A 173 46.13 27.97 -41.12
CA ALA A 173 45.45 26.73 -41.46
C ALA A 173 43.92 26.81 -41.33
N LEU A 174 43.40 27.51 -40.31
CA LEU A 174 41.96 27.72 -40.12
C LEU A 174 41.34 28.65 -41.17
N LEU A 175 42.12 29.54 -41.77
CA LEU A 175 41.69 30.46 -42.83
C LEU A 175 41.75 29.84 -44.23
N LEU A 176 42.20 28.59 -44.37
CA LEU A 176 42.24 27.89 -45.66
C LEU A 176 40.81 27.81 -46.27
N PRO A 177 40.58 28.35 -47.48
CA PRO A 177 39.25 28.34 -48.10
C PRO A 177 38.67 26.94 -48.30
N THR A 178 39.53 25.95 -48.51
CA THR A 178 39.19 24.53 -48.68
C THR A 178 38.59 23.89 -47.44
N ALA A 179 38.87 24.41 -46.24
CA ALA A 179 38.27 23.92 -44.99
C ALA A 179 36.79 24.37 -44.82
N LYS A 180 36.37 25.45 -45.49
CA LYS A 180 35.01 26.06 -45.39
C LYS A 180 34.54 26.35 -43.95
N LEU A 181 35.47 26.70 -43.06
CA LEU A 181 35.18 27.05 -41.67
C LEU A 181 34.53 28.43 -41.56
N GLN A 182 33.65 28.59 -40.57
CA GLN A 182 32.88 29.83 -40.34
C GLN A 182 33.37 30.56 -39.08
N ASP A 183 33.18 31.88 -39.06
CA ASP A 183 33.45 32.76 -37.90
C ASP A 183 34.89 32.76 -37.36
N VAL A 184 35.88 32.45 -38.19
CA VAL A 184 37.30 32.54 -37.81
C VAL A 184 37.73 34.00 -37.71
N ARG A 185 38.09 34.45 -36.52
CA ARG A 185 38.52 35.83 -36.23
C ARG A 185 40.03 35.89 -35.99
N PRO A 186 40.81 36.64 -36.79
CA PRO A 186 42.27 36.72 -36.64
C PRO A 186 42.75 37.14 -35.23
N VAL A 187 42.00 38.02 -34.57
CA VAL A 187 42.31 38.52 -33.22
C VAL A 187 42.33 37.41 -32.16
N ASN A 188 41.66 36.28 -32.43
CA ASN A 188 41.49 35.17 -31.49
C ASN A 188 42.50 34.02 -31.71
N ALA A 189 43.50 34.21 -32.59
CA ALA A 189 44.46 33.18 -32.99
C ALA A 189 45.05 32.38 -31.81
N ARG A 190 45.50 33.07 -30.77
CA ARG A 190 46.06 32.45 -29.56
C ARG A 190 45.06 31.55 -28.85
N HIS A 191 43.82 32.02 -28.72
CA HIS A 191 42.77 31.28 -28.04
C HIS A 191 42.25 30.10 -28.86
N TYR A 192 42.19 30.22 -30.19
CA TYR A 192 41.90 29.06 -31.06
C TYR A 192 42.96 27.96 -30.89
N GLN A 193 44.24 28.32 -30.87
CA GLN A 193 45.31 27.37 -30.59
C GLN A 193 45.11 26.68 -29.25
N ASP A 194 44.90 27.44 -28.18
CA ASP A 194 44.83 26.91 -26.82
C ASP A 194 43.58 26.02 -26.61
N VAL A 195 42.43 26.36 -27.22
CA VAL A 195 41.19 25.58 -27.15
C VAL A 195 41.25 24.33 -28.03
N LEU A 196 41.72 24.43 -29.27
CA LEU A 196 41.80 23.28 -30.17
C LEU A 196 42.85 22.27 -29.69
N HIS A 197 43.99 22.74 -29.19
CA HIS A 197 45.00 21.86 -28.58
C HIS A 197 44.44 21.14 -27.34
N HIS A 198 43.68 21.84 -26.49
CA HIS A 198 43.03 21.21 -25.35
C HIS A 198 41.98 20.17 -25.78
N ALA A 199 41.12 20.52 -26.75
CA ALA A 199 40.10 19.62 -27.29
C ALA A 199 40.72 18.35 -27.88
N LYS A 200 41.83 18.49 -28.62
CA LYS A 200 42.58 17.36 -29.16
C LYS A 200 43.18 16.50 -28.04
N ALA A 201 43.85 17.11 -27.06
CA ALA A 201 44.41 16.39 -25.92
C ALA A 201 43.35 15.65 -25.09
N GLN A 202 42.15 16.21 -24.96
CA GLN A 202 41.02 15.54 -24.31
C GLN A 202 40.53 14.36 -25.15
N LYS A 203 40.38 14.54 -26.46
CA LYS A 203 39.99 13.47 -27.38
C LYS A 203 40.96 12.28 -27.33
N CYS A 204 42.28 12.53 -27.39
CA CYS A 204 43.29 11.47 -27.26
C CYS A 204 43.15 10.68 -25.95
N LYS A 205 42.83 11.35 -24.83
CA LYS A 205 42.62 10.70 -23.54
C LYS A 205 41.35 9.85 -23.52
N GLU A 206 40.27 10.35 -24.11
CA GLU A 206 38.97 9.66 -24.16
C GLU A 206 38.98 8.45 -25.12
N SER A 207 39.68 8.56 -26.26
CA SER A 207 39.81 7.49 -27.24
C SER A 207 40.93 6.48 -26.94
N GLN A 208 41.82 6.78 -25.99
CA GLN A 208 43.08 6.04 -25.75
C GLN A 208 43.96 5.93 -26.99
N ASP A 209 43.87 6.90 -27.89
CA ASP A 209 44.62 6.95 -29.15
C ASP A 209 45.38 8.28 -29.23
N GLU A 210 46.70 8.20 -29.14
CA GLU A 210 47.58 9.38 -29.22
C GLU A 210 47.59 10.00 -30.62
N SER A 211 47.13 9.27 -31.65
CA SER A 211 47.05 9.75 -33.04
C SER A 211 45.69 10.36 -33.42
N ALA A 212 44.77 10.48 -32.46
CA ALA A 212 43.43 10.98 -32.73
C ALA A 212 43.44 12.41 -33.29
N LEU A 213 42.81 12.59 -34.46
CA LEU A 213 42.64 13.90 -35.11
C LEU A 213 41.29 14.52 -34.77
N LEU A 214 41.24 15.85 -34.76
CA LEU A 214 39.99 16.60 -34.73
C LEU A 214 39.36 16.62 -36.13
N TRP A 215 38.10 16.24 -36.22
CA TRP A 215 37.31 16.32 -37.45
C TRP A 215 36.68 17.71 -37.61
N LEU A 216 36.19 18.01 -38.82
CA LEU A 216 35.66 19.32 -39.19
C LEU A 216 34.67 19.89 -38.17
N ASP A 217 33.69 19.09 -37.75
CA ASP A 217 32.65 19.51 -36.80
C ASP A 217 33.22 19.85 -35.42
N GLU A 218 34.27 19.16 -35.00
CA GLU A 218 34.95 19.39 -33.73
C GLU A 218 35.82 20.65 -33.79
N ILE A 219 36.49 20.88 -34.93
CA ILE A 219 37.25 22.11 -35.19
C ILE A 219 36.31 23.31 -35.21
N GLN A 220 35.20 23.23 -35.94
CA GLN A 220 34.20 24.29 -35.99
C GLN A 220 33.57 24.54 -34.61
N ARG A 221 33.30 23.48 -33.84
CA ARG A 221 32.86 23.61 -32.44
C ARG A 221 33.91 24.32 -31.59
N GLY A 222 35.18 23.97 -31.73
CA GLY A 222 36.28 24.63 -31.03
C GLY A 222 36.40 26.13 -31.37
N ILE A 223 36.20 26.51 -32.64
CA ILE A 223 36.15 27.92 -33.06
C ILE A 223 34.97 28.64 -32.40
N ASN A 224 33.78 28.04 -32.45
CA ASN A 224 32.57 28.60 -31.87
C ASN A 224 32.71 28.77 -30.36
N ASP A 225 33.24 27.77 -29.67
CA ASP A 225 33.50 27.79 -28.24
C ASP A 225 34.53 28.86 -27.89
N SER A 226 35.62 28.99 -28.64
CA SER A 226 36.60 30.06 -28.46
C SER A 226 35.99 31.44 -28.62
N ASN A 227 35.18 31.65 -29.64
CA ASN A 227 34.48 32.92 -29.87
C ASN A 227 33.50 33.25 -28.74
N ASN A 228 32.75 32.26 -28.27
CA ASN A 228 31.82 32.41 -27.16
C ASN A 228 32.55 32.69 -25.84
N ASN A 229 33.63 31.97 -25.55
CA ASN A 229 34.47 32.19 -24.37
C ASN A 229 34.94 33.65 -24.29
N ILE A 230 35.44 34.20 -25.40
CA ILE A 230 35.90 35.60 -25.47
C ILE A 230 34.74 36.57 -25.31
N LYS A 231 33.59 36.29 -25.93
CA LYS A 231 32.38 37.11 -25.78
C LYS A 231 31.90 37.16 -24.33
N GLU A 232 31.84 36.02 -23.64
CA GLU A 232 31.47 35.93 -22.22
C GLU A 232 32.48 36.66 -21.33
N ALA A 233 33.78 36.46 -21.58
CA ALA A 233 34.85 37.14 -20.85
C ALA A 233 34.79 38.66 -21.03
N ALA A 234 34.49 39.16 -22.23
CA ALA A 234 34.28 40.59 -22.48
C ALA A 234 33.06 41.14 -21.73
N ILE A 235 31.92 40.43 -21.76
CA ILE A 235 30.71 40.82 -21.02
C ILE A 235 30.99 40.90 -19.51
N LEU A 236 31.69 39.91 -18.96
CA LEU A 236 32.07 39.87 -17.55
C LEU A 236 33.09 40.98 -17.22
N ALA A 237 34.09 41.21 -18.06
CA ALA A 237 35.08 42.27 -17.87
C ALA A 237 34.44 43.67 -17.83
N VAL A 238 33.49 43.93 -18.74
CA VAL A 238 32.68 45.15 -18.72
C VAL A 238 31.84 45.23 -17.44
N GLY A 239 31.21 44.13 -17.02
CA GLY A 239 30.44 44.09 -15.77
C GLY A 239 31.29 44.38 -14.52
N ILE A 240 32.48 43.78 -14.42
CA ILE A 240 33.46 44.01 -13.34
C ILE A 240 33.89 45.48 -13.34
N SER A 241 34.18 46.04 -14.52
CA SER A 241 34.55 47.45 -14.68
C SER A 241 33.43 48.39 -14.22
N MET A 242 32.19 48.14 -14.65
CA MET A 242 31.04 48.94 -14.26
C MET A 242 30.81 48.89 -12.74
N ILE A 243 30.81 47.70 -12.11
CA ILE A 243 30.65 47.58 -10.65
C ILE A 243 31.76 48.33 -9.93
N ASN A 244 33.03 48.11 -10.28
CA ASN A 244 34.14 48.78 -9.61
C ASN A 244 34.09 50.31 -9.78
N LYS A 245 33.74 50.83 -10.96
CA LYS A 245 33.52 52.26 -11.20
C LYS A 245 32.33 52.81 -10.39
N SER A 246 31.23 52.08 -10.28
CA SER A 246 30.07 52.45 -9.46
C SER A 246 30.41 52.49 -7.98
N LEU A 247 31.19 51.53 -7.48
CA LEU A 247 31.69 51.52 -6.09
C LEU A 247 32.63 52.71 -5.81
N GLU A 248 33.46 53.11 -6.78
CA GLU A 248 34.33 54.30 -6.71
C GLU A 248 33.52 55.60 -6.62
N LYS A 249 32.41 55.70 -7.36
CA LYS A 249 31.52 56.86 -7.38
C LYS A 249 30.52 56.88 -6.23
N GLY A 250 30.44 55.80 -5.44
CA GLY A 250 29.44 55.64 -4.39
C GLY A 250 28.00 55.45 -4.90
N ASP A 251 27.83 55.01 -6.15
CA ASP A 251 26.52 54.84 -6.77
C ASP A 251 26.01 53.40 -6.62
N SER A 252 24.93 53.22 -5.86
CA SER A 252 24.33 51.92 -5.55
C SER A 252 23.29 51.46 -6.57
N GLN A 253 22.69 52.37 -7.33
CA GLN A 253 21.59 52.09 -8.26
C GLN A 253 21.95 51.09 -9.38
N PRO A 254 23.09 51.22 -10.08
CA PRO A 254 23.39 50.33 -11.21
C PRO A 254 23.84 48.93 -10.77
N ILE A 255 24.28 48.74 -9.52
CA ILE A 255 24.92 47.49 -9.08
C ILE A 255 23.99 46.29 -9.22
N LEU A 256 22.74 46.42 -8.78
CA LEU A 256 21.79 45.30 -8.83
C LEU A 256 21.50 44.87 -10.27
N MET A 257 21.27 45.85 -11.15
CA MET A 257 21.05 45.61 -12.58
C MET A 257 22.28 44.95 -13.24
N ILE A 258 23.49 45.39 -12.90
CA ILE A 258 24.72 44.80 -13.45
C ILE A 258 24.91 43.36 -12.97
N LEU A 259 24.66 43.07 -11.69
CA LEU A 259 24.73 41.70 -11.15
C LEU A 259 23.75 40.74 -11.85
N GLN A 260 22.55 41.21 -12.18
CA GLN A 260 21.57 40.41 -12.94
C GLN A 260 21.96 40.24 -14.40
N SER A 261 22.28 41.34 -15.09
CA SER A 261 22.42 41.36 -16.55
C SER A 261 23.78 40.89 -17.06
N ARG A 262 24.87 41.12 -16.31
CA ARG A 262 26.25 40.81 -16.74
C ARG A 262 26.83 39.58 -16.05
N PHE A 263 26.49 39.34 -14.79
CA PHE A 263 26.94 38.16 -14.02
C PHE A 263 25.93 37.02 -14.01
N GLY A 264 24.70 37.23 -14.50
CA GLY A 264 23.64 36.21 -14.54
C GLY A 264 23.17 35.76 -13.15
N LEU A 265 23.42 36.56 -12.11
CA LEU A 265 23.10 36.18 -10.73
C LEU A 265 21.64 36.46 -10.41
N ARG A 266 21.00 35.53 -9.70
CA ARG A 266 19.67 35.73 -9.11
C ARG A 266 19.79 36.56 -7.83
N VAL A 267 19.88 37.88 -8.00
CA VAL A 267 19.93 38.83 -6.89
C VAL A 267 18.56 39.35 -6.51
N ILE A 268 18.39 39.64 -5.22
CA ILE A 268 17.14 39.99 -4.58
C ILE A 268 17.04 41.53 -4.46
N PRO A 269 16.00 42.19 -5.01
CA PRO A 269 15.83 43.65 -4.95
C PRO A 269 15.96 44.24 -3.54
N GLU A 270 15.40 43.55 -2.55
CA GLU A 270 15.39 43.94 -1.14
C GLU A 270 16.81 43.96 -0.52
N CYS A 271 17.78 43.28 -1.15
CA CYS A 271 19.17 43.24 -0.71
C CYS A 271 20.06 44.26 -1.43
N ALA A 272 19.52 45.18 -2.25
CA ALA A 272 20.30 46.15 -3.02
C ALA A 272 21.35 46.90 -2.19
N GLU A 273 20.96 47.44 -1.04
CA GLU A 273 21.87 48.14 -0.13
C GLU A 273 22.91 47.21 0.51
N ALA A 274 22.53 45.97 0.82
CA ALA A 274 23.43 44.98 1.39
C ALA A 274 24.51 44.53 0.39
N TYR A 275 24.14 44.34 -0.90
CA TYR A 275 25.11 44.09 -1.96
C TYR A 275 26.09 45.26 -2.10
N PHE A 276 25.60 46.50 -2.19
CA PHE A 276 26.44 47.69 -2.31
C PHE A 276 27.41 47.82 -1.13
N ARG A 277 26.92 47.68 0.10
CA ARG A 277 27.71 47.80 1.32
C ARG A 277 28.83 46.74 1.40
N ASN A 278 28.50 45.47 1.19
CA ASN A 278 29.49 44.38 1.30
C ASN A 278 30.53 44.43 0.18
N LEU A 279 30.11 44.80 -1.04
CA LEU A 279 31.05 45.02 -2.15
C LEU A 279 31.94 46.24 -1.89
N SER A 280 31.40 47.34 -1.36
CA SER A 280 32.19 48.53 -1.01
C SER A 280 33.22 48.22 0.08
N GLU A 281 32.82 47.47 1.12
CA GLU A 281 33.72 47.05 2.19
C GLU A 281 34.84 46.15 1.65
N ALA A 282 34.51 45.17 0.81
CA ALA A 282 35.50 44.29 0.20
C ALA A 282 36.48 45.05 -0.70
N LYS A 283 36.00 46.05 -1.45
CA LYS A 283 36.86 46.91 -2.28
C LYS A 283 37.79 47.75 -1.42
N ASN A 284 37.27 48.41 -0.37
CA ASN A 284 38.07 49.24 0.52
C ASN A 284 39.20 48.46 1.21
N ARG A 285 39.01 47.16 1.48
CA ARG A 285 40.06 46.28 2.01
C ARG A 285 41.21 46.01 1.03
N LYS A 286 40.97 46.13 -0.28
CA LYS A 286 41.98 45.94 -1.34
C LYS A 286 42.71 47.22 -1.72
N THR A 287 42.11 48.38 -1.50
CA THR A 287 42.71 49.67 -1.85
C THR A 287 43.90 49.97 -0.92
N THR A 288 45.12 49.67 -1.36
CA THR A 288 46.35 50.11 -0.67
C THR A 288 46.84 51.43 -1.27
N GLU A 289 47.13 52.42 -0.42
CA GLU A 289 47.68 53.72 -0.84
C GLU A 289 49.09 53.53 -1.43
N GLY A 290 49.23 53.57 -2.77
CA GLY A 290 50.53 53.56 -3.45
C GLY A 290 50.73 52.56 -4.61
N SER A 291 49.66 52.05 -5.22
CA SER A 291 49.76 51.07 -6.31
C SER A 291 50.05 51.71 -7.68
N SER A 292 51.20 51.39 -8.30
CA SER A 292 51.50 51.72 -9.71
C SER A 292 50.82 50.71 -10.66
N GLU A 293 49.49 50.62 -10.58
CA GLU A 293 48.67 49.70 -11.36
C GLU A 293 48.41 50.22 -12.78
N SER A 294 48.39 49.32 -13.75
CA SER A 294 48.01 49.62 -15.13
C SER A 294 46.48 49.60 -15.30
N PRO A 295 45.89 50.13 -16.40
CA PRO A 295 44.45 50.12 -16.63
C PRO A 295 43.86 48.74 -17.00
N TRP A 296 44.66 47.68 -16.96
CA TRP A 296 44.28 46.34 -17.39
C TRP A 296 43.74 45.49 -16.24
N ILE A 297 42.63 44.79 -16.46
CA ILE A 297 42.15 43.73 -15.56
C ILE A 297 42.45 42.36 -16.16
N LYS A 298 42.78 41.40 -15.30
CA LYS A 298 43.01 40.00 -15.68
C LYS A 298 41.80 39.16 -15.25
N LEU A 299 41.22 38.43 -16.20
CA LEU A 299 40.17 37.44 -15.98
C LEU A 299 40.69 36.05 -16.35
N VAL A 300 40.25 35.02 -15.64
CA VAL A 300 40.55 33.63 -15.99
C VAL A 300 39.29 32.99 -16.56
N MET A 301 39.28 32.72 -17.87
CA MET A 301 38.20 32.04 -18.58
C MET A 301 38.27 30.53 -18.32
N LYS A 302 37.15 29.93 -17.91
CA LYS A 302 37.02 28.48 -17.66
C LYS A 302 38.14 27.91 -16.75
N ALA A 303 38.67 28.72 -15.84
CA ALA A 303 39.81 28.40 -14.96
C ALA A 303 41.09 27.96 -15.69
N MET A 304 41.20 28.18 -17.00
CA MET A 304 42.29 27.66 -17.84
C MET A 304 42.99 28.73 -18.67
N TYR A 305 42.27 29.74 -19.14
CA TYR A 305 42.80 30.72 -20.11
C TYR A 305 42.76 32.13 -19.55
N ASP A 306 43.81 32.91 -19.78
CA ASP A 306 43.88 34.28 -19.32
C ASP A 306 43.31 35.25 -20.36
N TYR A 307 42.45 36.17 -19.91
CA TYR A 307 41.89 37.25 -20.72
C TYR A 307 42.18 38.59 -20.06
N TYR A 308 42.75 39.52 -20.82
CA TYR A 308 43.13 40.85 -20.38
C TYR A 308 42.18 41.86 -21.00
N TYR A 309 41.64 42.75 -20.19
CA TYR A 309 40.73 43.81 -20.64
C TYR A 309 41.21 45.17 -20.17
N ASN A 310 41.38 46.11 -21.10
CA ASN A 310 41.75 47.47 -20.80
C ASN A 310 40.49 48.29 -20.49
N VAL A 311 40.45 48.90 -19.31
CA VAL A 311 39.27 49.60 -18.83
C VAL A 311 39.13 51.03 -19.40
N GLU A 312 40.18 51.57 -20.00
CA GLU A 312 40.21 52.90 -20.61
C GLU A 312 39.98 52.83 -22.13
N THR A 313 40.60 51.86 -22.81
CA THR A 313 40.45 51.69 -24.28
C THR A 313 39.33 50.72 -24.66
N GLU A 314 38.77 49.98 -23.71
CA GLU A 314 37.76 48.91 -23.93
C GLU A 314 38.24 47.75 -24.82
N GLU A 315 39.56 47.63 -25.00
CA GLU A 315 40.19 46.57 -25.78
C GLU A 315 40.40 45.29 -24.94
N GLY A 316 40.13 44.14 -25.56
CA GLY A 316 40.32 42.82 -24.97
C GLY A 316 41.35 41.99 -25.72
N THR A 317 42.22 41.29 -25.01
CA THR A 317 43.24 40.41 -25.60
C THR A 317 43.48 39.16 -24.75
N CYS A 318 43.78 38.04 -25.41
CA CYS A 318 44.18 36.78 -24.76
C CYS A 318 45.70 36.69 -24.56
N VAL A 319 46.45 37.75 -24.91
CA VAL A 319 47.91 37.82 -24.77
C VAL A 319 48.26 38.86 -23.72
N ALA A 320 49.11 38.48 -22.76
CA ALA A 320 49.57 39.39 -21.73
C ALA A 320 50.28 40.62 -22.34
N PRO A 321 49.78 41.85 -22.11
CA PRO A 321 50.45 43.06 -22.58
C PRO A 321 51.83 43.22 -21.92
N LYS A 322 52.85 43.62 -22.70
CA LYS A 322 54.24 43.71 -22.21
C LYS A 322 54.39 44.77 -21.11
N GLY A 323 54.93 44.37 -19.94
CA GLY A 323 55.25 45.27 -18.83
C GLY A 323 54.06 45.74 -17.98
N VAL A 324 52.89 45.13 -18.15
CA VAL A 324 51.62 45.55 -17.53
C VAL A 324 51.33 44.73 -16.27
N VAL A 325 51.16 45.40 -15.13
CA VAL A 325 50.66 44.80 -13.88
C VAL A 325 49.15 45.00 -13.81
N PRO A 326 48.34 43.93 -13.80
CA PRO A 326 46.88 44.05 -13.75
C PRO A 326 46.40 44.79 -12.49
N LYS A 327 45.24 45.45 -12.57
CA LYS A 327 44.60 46.11 -11.42
C LYS A 327 44.30 45.11 -10.31
N THR A 328 45.05 45.20 -9.21
CA THR A 328 44.82 44.42 -7.99
C THR A 328 43.93 45.15 -6.97
N SER A 329 43.78 46.47 -7.10
CA SER A 329 42.89 47.30 -6.28
C SER A 329 41.39 47.05 -6.52
N TRP A 330 41.04 46.48 -7.67
CA TRP A 330 39.66 46.19 -8.05
C TRP A 330 39.20 44.80 -7.60
N LEU A 331 37.90 44.67 -7.32
CA LEU A 331 37.29 43.37 -7.06
C LEU A 331 37.29 42.53 -8.34
N THR A 332 37.63 41.24 -8.19
CA THR A 332 37.56 40.28 -9.30
C THR A 332 36.12 39.79 -9.48
N GLY A 333 35.84 39.17 -10.64
CA GLY A 333 34.52 38.60 -10.90
C GLY A 333 34.11 37.54 -9.88
N GLU A 334 35.05 36.69 -9.45
CA GLU A 334 34.82 35.66 -8.44
C GLU A 334 34.46 36.26 -7.08
N GLU A 335 35.15 37.33 -6.66
CA GLU A 335 34.86 38.01 -5.39
C GLU A 335 33.48 38.65 -5.41
N ILE A 336 33.12 39.32 -6.51
CA ILE A 336 31.81 39.92 -6.70
C ILE A 336 30.71 38.84 -6.64
N GLN A 337 30.90 37.72 -7.35
CA GLN A 337 29.96 36.60 -7.34
C GLN A 337 29.84 35.96 -5.95
N ASN A 338 30.95 35.76 -5.24
CA ASN A 338 30.97 35.19 -3.91
C ASN A 338 30.26 36.09 -2.89
N ILE A 339 30.53 37.39 -2.91
CA ILE A 339 29.92 38.36 -2.00
C ILE A 339 28.41 38.45 -2.27
N ALA A 340 28.01 38.59 -3.53
CA ALA A 340 26.59 38.61 -3.90
C ALA A 340 25.91 37.28 -3.56
N GLY A 341 26.58 36.15 -3.78
CA GLY A 341 26.10 34.82 -3.38
C GLY A 341 25.87 34.72 -1.87
N GLN A 342 26.82 35.18 -1.06
CA GLN A 342 26.71 35.19 0.41
C GLN A 342 25.55 36.06 0.90
N VAL A 343 25.44 37.31 0.42
CA VAL A 343 24.35 38.22 0.78
C VAL A 343 22.98 37.60 0.47
N THR A 344 22.85 37.01 -0.72
CA THR A 344 21.62 36.34 -1.16
C THR A 344 21.32 35.11 -0.29
N ALA A 345 22.34 34.30 0.01
CA ALA A 345 22.21 33.10 0.83
C ALA A 345 21.83 33.42 2.28
N ASP A 346 22.40 34.48 2.85
CA ASP A 346 22.09 34.92 4.22
C ASP A 346 20.67 35.46 4.32
N TYR A 347 20.21 36.26 3.35
CA TYR A 347 18.82 36.70 3.28
C TYR A 347 17.86 35.52 3.15
N ASN A 348 18.11 34.58 2.23
CA ASN A 348 17.30 33.39 2.06
C ASN A 348 17.26 32.54 3.35
N ARG A 349 18.39 32.44 4.05
CA ARG A 349 18.47 31.75 5.33
C ARG A 349 17.62 32.45 6.39
N GLU A 350 17.67 33.77 6.48
CA GLU A 350 16.84 34.54 7.41
C GLU A 350 15.34 34.36 7.12
N GLN A 351 14.93 34.42 5.85
CA GLN A 351 13.54 34.14 5.45
C GLN A 351 13.10 32.71 5.82
N LEU A 352 13.99 31.72 5.66
CA LEU A 352 13.74 30.35 6.11
C LEU A 352 13.60 30.25 7.63
N TRP A 353 14.38 31.01 8.41
CA TRP A 353 14.24 31.07 9.87
C TRP A 353 12.89 31.66 10.28
N LEU A 354 12.50 32.79 9.67
CA LEU A 354 11.23 33.45 9.93
C LEU A 354 10.04 32.53 9.57
N ALA A 355 10.08 31.87 8.43
CA ALA A 355 9.03 30.94 8.02
C ALA A 355 8.87 29.75 8.99
N ASN A 356 9.96 29.32 9.63
CA ASN A 356 9.98 28.16 10.53
C ASN A 356 9.95 28.51 12.02
N GLU A 357 9.76 29.78 12.38
CA GLU A 357 9.78 30.24 13.76
C GLU A 357 8.79 29.47 14.66
N ASN A 358 7.56 29.26 14.17
CA ASN A 358 6.53 28.51 14.88
C ASN A 358 6.95 27.06 15.20
N LEU A 359 7.66 26.40 14.27
CA LEU A 359 8.16 25.04 14.48
C LEU A 359 9.29 25.01 15.51
N ILE A 360 10.18 26.01 15.47
CA ILE A 360 11.28 26.15 16.44
C ILE A 360 10.72 26.39 17.84
N VAL A 361 9.73 27.26 17.99
CA VAL A 361 9.03 27.50 19.26
C VAL A 361 8.36 26.21 19.76
N GLY A 362 7.71 25.46 18.86
CA GLY A 362 7.15 24.14 19.18
C GLY A 362 8.20 23.13 19.66
N LEU A 363 9.36 23.09 19.03
CA LEU A 363 10.49 22.24 19.43
C LEU A 363 11.04 22.66 20.81
N GLN A 364 11.24 23.95 21.03
CA GLN A 364 11.68 24.49 22.32
C GLN A 364 10.70 24.15 23.44
N ALA A 365 9.39 24.27 23.20
CA ALA A 365 8.36 23.88 24.16
C ALA A 365 8.42 22.38 24.48
N ARG A 366 8.61 21.52 23.46
CA ARG A 366 8.76 20.07 23.65
C ARG A 366 10.04 19.72 24.44
N ALA A 367 11.15 20.38 24.16
CA ALA A 367 12.42 20.19 24.86
C ALA A 367 12.31 20.62 26.34
N ARG A 368 11.75 21.81 26.61
CA ARG A 368 11.45 22.26 27.98
C ARG A 368 10.53 21.28 28.70
N GLY A 369 9.47 20.81 28.03
CA GLY A 369 8.56 19.80 28.57
C GLY A 369 9.25 18.46 28.85
N PHE A 370 10.20 18.03 28.02
CA PHE A 370 11.01 16.83 28.24
C PHE A 370 11.90 16.98 29.48
N LEU A 371 12.61 18.11 29.63
CA LEU A 371 13.47 18.36 30.79
C LEU A 371 12.68 18.35 32.11
N VAL A 372 11.50 18.96 32.14
CA VAL A 372 10.62 18.94 33.32
C VAL A 372 10.16 17.51 33.65
N ARG A 373 9.73 16.74 32.65
CA ARG A 373 9.34 15.33 32.85
C ARG A 373 10.50 14.48 33.35
N LYS A 374 11.71 14.68 32.82
CA LYS A 374 12.92 14.00 33.28
C LYS A 374 13.17 14.24 34.78
N ASN A 375 13.19 15.52 35.21
CA ASN A 375 13.36 15.87 36.62
C ASN A 375 12.27 15.26 37.52
N TYR A 376 11.01 15.26 37.06
CA TYR A 376 9.91 14.62 37.79
C TYR A 376 10.12 13.11 37.95
N HIS A 377 10.49 12.41 36.87
CA HIS A 377 10.75 10.97 36.89
C HIS A 377 11.92 10.62 37.81
N GLU A 378 13.00 11.40 37.79
CA GLU A 378 14.14 11.24 38.71
C GLU A 378 13.70 11.40 40.17
N ARG A 379 12.90 12.43 40.49
CA ARG A 379 12.37 12.63 41.85
C ARG A 379 11.45 11.50 42.28
N LYS A 380 10.58 11.02 41.39
CA LYS A 380 9.68 9.89 41.66
C LYS A 380 10.47 8.61 41.92
N ALA A 381 11.49 8.31 41.11
CA ALA A 381 12.36 7.16 41.31
C ALA A 381 13.09 7.22 42.65
N TYR A 382 13.60 8.40 43.04
CA TYR A 382 14.19 8.62 44.35
C TYR A 382 13.20 8.27 45.49
N LEU A 383 11.95 8.74 45.41
CA LEU A 383 10.94 8.45 46.43
C LEU A 383 10.57 6.96 46.49
N GLN A 384 10.44 6.31 45.34
CA GLN A 384 10.17 4.86 45.26
C GLN A 384 11.31 4.05 45.88
N ASN A 385 12.57 4.46 45.68
CA ASN A 385 13.71 3.82 46.31
C ASN A 385 13.72 3.96 47.84
N GLN A 386 13.09 5.00 48.39
CA GLN A 386 12.96 5.21 49.84
C GLN A 386 11.73 4.53 50.46
N GLU A 387 10.78 4.06 49.65
CA GLU A 387 9.56 3.41 50.11
C GLU A 387 9.82 2.22 51.07
N PRO A 388 10.79 1.31 50.83
CA PRO A 388 11.07 0.21 51.75
C PRO A 388 11.50 0.67 53.15
N SER A 389 12.27 1.77 53.23
CA SER A 389 12.70 2.37 54.50
C SER A 389 11.51 2.96 55.24
N ALA A 390 10.61 3.67 54.54
CA ALA A 390 9.38 4.19 55.12
C ALA A 390 8.47 3.06 55.64
N ILE A 391 8.34 1.96 54.89
CA ILE A 391 7.56 0.79 55.32
C ILE A 391 8.15 0.18 56.60
N LYS A 392 9.48 0.07 56.72
CA LYS A 392 10.14 -0.42 57.95
C LYS A 392 9.81 0.45 59.16
N ILE A 393 9.88 1.78 59.01
CA ILE A 393 9.54 2.74 60.07
C ILE A 393 8.06 2.62 60.45
N GLN A 394 7.16 2.56 59.46
CA GLN A 394 5.73 2.38 59.68
C GLN A 394 5.41 1.05 60.38
N ALA A 395 6.05 -0.04 59.96
CA ALA A 395 5.87 -1.36 60.57
C ALA A 395 6.34 -1.37 62.02
N PHE A 396 7.48 -0.74 62.33
CA PHE A 396 7.97 -0.57 63.69
C PHE A 396 6.97 0.20 64.56
N TRP A 397 6.46 1.34 64.07
CA TRP A 397 5.49 2.14 64.80
C TRP A 397 4.16 1.42 65.02
N LYS A 398 3.63 0.75 63.98
CA LYS A 398 2.42 -0.08 64.09
C LYS A 398 2.61 -1.19 65.13
N GLY A 399 3.76 -1.85 65.11
CA GLY A 399 4.12 -2.87 66.10
C GLY A 399 4.18 -2.31 67.52
N PHE A 400 4.82 -1.15 67.71
CA PHE A 400 4.87 -0.46 69.01
C PHE A 400 3.46 -0.09 69.52
N LYS A 401 2.63 0.53 68.67
CA LYS A 401 1.26 0.92 69.02
C LYS A 401 0.41 -0.29 69.44
N GLN A 402 0.50 -1.39 68.69
CA GLN A 402 -0.25 -2.61 69.00
C GLN A 402 0.22 -3.26 70.31
N ARG A 403 1.54 -3.35 70.54
CA ARG A 403 2.10 -3.89 71.81
C ARG A 403 1.65 -3.05 73.00
N LYS A 404 1.65 -1.73 72.89
CA LYS A 404 1.16 -0.84 73.95
C LYS A 404 -0.33 -1.10 74.25
N SER A 405 -1.17 -1.12 73.21
CA SER A 405 -2.60 -1.43 73.37
C SER A 405 -2.85 -2.81 73.99
N TYR A 406 -2.07 -3.83 73.62
CA TYR A 406 -2.14 -5.16 74.22
C TYR A 406 -1.80 -5.14 75.72
N VAL A 407 -0.69 -4.48 76.09
CA VAL A 407 -0.27 -4.35 77.49
C VAL A 407 -1.33 -3.61 78.31
N ASP A 408 -1.88 -2.53 77.79
CA ASP A 408 -2.94 -1.77 78.45
C ASP A 408 -4.19 -2.64 78.66
N ARG A 409 -4.59 -3.43 77.65
CA ARG A 409 -5.71 -4.37 77.76
C ARG A 409 -5.43 -5.51 78.74
N LEU A 410 -4.21 -6.03 78.78
CA LEU A 410 -3.79 -7.05 79.73
C LEU A 410 -3.89 -6.54 81.16
N LYS A 411 -3.46 -5.30 81.43
CA LYS A 411 -3.62 -4.65 82.74
C LYS A 411 -5.09 -4.53 83.15
N VAL A 412 -5.97 -4.14 82.23
CA VAL A 412 -7.43 -4.08 82.48
C VAL A 412 -8.00 -5.45 82.82
N LEU A 413 -7.58 -6.50 82.10
CA LEU A 413 -8.03 -7.87 82.37
C LEU A 413 -7.52 -8.39 83.71
N GLN A 414 -6.23 -8.18 84.01
CA GLN A 414 -5.61 -8.56 85.28
C GLN A 414 -6.28 -7.84 86.47
N GLY A 415 -6.62 -6.56 86.33
CA GLY A 415 -7.35 -5.82 87.36
C GLY A 415 -8.78 -6.31 87.61
N ASN A 416 -9.37 -7.04 86.66
CA ASN A 416 -10.78 -7.48 86.71
C ASN A 416 -10.96 -9.01 86.84
N VAL A 417 -9.91 -9.77 87.12
CA VAL A 417 -9.97 -11.24 87.23
C VAL A 417 -11.05 -11.70 88.22
N ALA A 418 -11.16 -11.03 89.37
CA ALA A 418 -12.16 -11.39 90.39
C ALA A 418 -13.60 -11.26 89.88
N ALA A 419 -13.90 -10.21 89.11
CA ALA A 419 -15.23 -10.01 88.51
C ALA A 419 -15.52 -11.06 87.43
N ILE A 420 -14.52 -11.40 86.60
CA ILE A 420 -14.65 -12.44 85.56
C ILE A 420 -14.92 -13.80 86.20
N VAL A 421 -14.19 -14.17 87.26
CA VAL A 421 -14.41 -15.43 88.00
C VAL A 421 -15.82 -15.49 88.59
N LYS A 422 -16.33 -14.35 89.10
CA LYS A 422 -17.69 -14.24 89.61
C LYS A 422 -18.76 -14.45 88.52
N ILE A 423 -18.57 -13.86 87.33
CA ILE A 423 -19.47 -14.07 86.19
C ILE A 423 -19.39 -15.53 85.70
N GLN A 424 -18.17 -16.09 85.60
CA GLN A 424 -17.96 -17.47 85.16
C GLN A 424 -18.64 -18.47 86.10
N SER A 425 -18.59 -18.26 87.42
CA SER A 425 -19.26 -19.13 88.39
C SER A 425 -20.79 -19.07 88.24
N TRP A 426 -21.36 -17.88 87.98
CA TRP A 426 -22.79 -17.74 87.68
C TRP A 426 -23.20 -18.47 86.39
N VAL A 427 -22.42 -18.35 85.33
CA VAL A 427 -22.70 -19.04 84.05
C VAL A 427 -22.57 -20.56 84.21
N LYS A 428 -21.54 -21.04 84.92
CA LYS A 428 -21.39 -22.47 85.25
C LYS A 428 -22.60 -22.99 86.03
N MET A 429 -23.05 -22.24 87.03
CA MET A 429 -24.27 -22.57 87.79
C MET A 429 -25.51 -22.61 86.89
N TRP A 430 -25.67 -21.64 86.00
CA TRP A 430 -26.80 -21.60 85.06
C TRP A 430 -26.79 -22.78 84.08
N LEU A 431 -25.64 -23.10 83.48
CA LEU A 431 -25.50 -24.26 82.58
C LEU A 431 -25.84 -25.57 83.28
N ALA A 432 -25.33 -25.76 84.51
CA ALA A 432 -25.66 -26.93 85.33
C ALA A 432 -27.16 -27.03 85.61
N ARG A 433 -27.80 -25.92 86.00
CA ARG A 433 -29.26 -25.84 86.22
C ARG A 433 -30.05 -26.13 84.95
N ARG A 434 -29.62 -25.63 83.79
CA ARG A 434 -30.26 -25.89 82.49
C ARG A 434 -30.17 -27.37 82.10
N ALA A 435 -29.00 -27.98 82.24
CA ALA A 435 -28.80 -29.41 81.97
C ALA A 435 -29.68 -30.28 82.87
N TYR A 436 -29.73 -29.96 84.17
CA TYR A 436 -30.61 -30.65 85.12
C TYR A 436 -32.08 -30.53 84.73
N ARG A 437 -32.58 -29.31 84.41
CA ARG A 437 -33.95 -29.11 83.97
C ARG A 437 -34.28 -29.86 82.68
N LYS A 438 -33.38 -29.85 81.69
CA LYS A 438 -33.54 -30.61 80.45
C LYS A 438 -33.67 -32.11 80.72
N ARG A 439 -32.86 -32.64 81.65
CA ARG A 439 -32.93 -34.05 82.05
C ARG A 439 -34.23 -34.37 82.80
N LEU A 440 -34.67 -33.49 83.68
CA LEU A 440 -35.95 -33.64 84.36
C LEU A 440 -37.12 -33.63 83.36
N GLN A 441 -37.07 -32.75 82.36
CA GLN A 441 -38.07 -32.67 81.31
C GLN A 441 -38.07 -33.90 80.41
N TYR A 442 -36.88 -34.40 80.03
CA TYR A 442 -36.76 -35.67 79.30
C TYR A 442 -37.48 -36.82 80.02
N PHE A 443 -37.29 -36.97 81.34
CA PHE A 443 -37.99 -38.00 82.11
C PHE A 443 -39.50 -37.77 82.20
N LYS A 444 -39.96 -36.50 82.27
CA LYS A 444 -41.40 -36.18 82.21
C LYS A 444 -42.02 -36.50 80.85
N ASP A 445 -41.32 -36.17 79.77
CA ASP A 445 -41.81 -36.35 78.40
C ASP A 445 -41.83 -37.85 78.00
N HIS A 446 -40.94 -38.65 78.60
CA HIS A 446 -40.84 -40.09 78.34
C HIS A 446 -41.50 -40.95 79.42
N ASN A 447 -42.37 -40.36 80.24
CA ASN A 447 -43.01 -41.06 81.34
C ASN A 447 -43.81 -42.27 80.85
N ASP A 448 -44.53 -42.15 79.73
CA ASP A 448 -45.28 -43.26 79.12
C ASP A 448 -44.37 -44.39 78.64
N GLN A 449 -43.19 -44.07 78.10
CA GLN A 449 -42.20 -45.08 77.69
C GLN A 449 -41.57 -45.77 78.90
N ILE A 450 -41.28 -45.01 79.96
CA ILE A 450 -40.80 -45.56 81.23
C ILE A 450 -41.86 -46.49 81.82
N VAL A 451 -43.14 -46.11 81.79
CA VAL A 451 -44.25 -46.97 82.21
C VAL A 451 -44.33 -48.23 81.34
N LYS A 452 -44.12 -48.14 80.02
CA LYS A 452 -44.03 -49.33 79.14
C LYS A 452 -42.85 -50.24 79.50
N ILE A 453 -41.68 -49.70 79.80
CA ILE A 453 -40.52 -50.48 80.25
C ILE A 453 -40.78 -51.10 81.63
N GLN A 454 -41.38 -50.35 82.56
CA GLN A 454 -41.81 -50.88 83.85
C GLN A 454 -42.86 -51.98 83.66
N ALA A 455 -43.80 -51.82 82.74
CA ALA A 455 -44.79 -52.83 82.38
C ALA A 455 -44.13 -54.07 81.75
N PHE A 456 -43.12 -53.90 80.89
CA PHE A 456 -42.32 -54.99 80.36
C PHE A 456 -41.55 -55.73 81.45
N LEU A 457 -40.95 -55.02 82.41
CA LEU A 457 -40.28 -55.63 83.56
C LEU A 457 -41.28 -56.36 84.46
N ARG A 458 -42.47 -55.79 84.70
CA ARG A 458 -43.58 -56.47 85.39
C ARG A 458 -44.02 -57.73 84.63
N ALA A 459 -44.11 -57.67 83.31
CA ALA A 459 -44.45 -58.81 82.45
C ALA A 459 -43.33 -59.87 82.44
N ASN A 460 -42.07 -59.47 82.48
CA ASN A 460 -40.94 -60.39 82.56
C ASN A 460 -40.88 -61.09 83.92
N LYS A 461 -41.19 -60.36 85.01
CA LYS A 461 -41.42 -60.97 86.33
C LYS A 461 -42.61 -61.94 86.31
N ALA A 462 -43.69 -61.62 85.61
CA ALA A 462 -44.79 -62.56 85.40
C ALA A 462 -44.39 -63.79 84.57
N ARG A 463 -43.50 -63.64 83.58
CA ARG A 463 -42.90 -64.78 82.83
C ARG A 463 -41.98 -65.62 83.70
N GLU A 464 -41.27 -65.00 84.63
CA GLU A 464 -40.45 -65.71 85.62
C GLU A 464 -41.34 -66.49 86.61
N ASP A 465 -42.44 -65.88 87.08
CA ASP A 465 -43.50 -66.60 87.81
C ASP A 465 -44.02 -67.79 86.96
N TYR A 466 -44.31 -67.60 85.65
CA TYR A 466 -44.75 -68.68 84.75
C TYR A 466 -43.70 -69.77 84.50
N ARG A 467 -42.41 -69.41 84.35
CA ARG A 467 -41.31 -70.38 84.27
C ARG A 467 -41.18 -71.18 85.56
N THR A 468 -41.42 -70.55 86.70
CA THR A 468 -41.44 -71.23 88.00
C THR A 468 -42.61 -72.22 88.09
N LEU A 469 -43.75 -71.95 87.45
CA LEU A 469 -44.86 -72.89 87.34
C LEU A 469 -44.51 -74.15 86.52
N ILE A 470 -43.81 -73.98 85.39
CA ILE A 470 -43.51 -75.06 84.44
C ILE A 470 -42.24 -75.84 84.80
N GLY A 471 -41.28 -75.21 85.49
CA GLY A 471 -39.94 -75.77 85.71
C GLY A 471 -39.61 -76.23 87.14
N ALA A 472 -40.46 -75.97 88.14
CA ALA A 472 -40.18 -76.36 89.53
C ALA A 472 -40.97 -77.61 89.95
N GLU A 473 -40.31 -78.59 90.57
CA GLU A 473 -40.95 -79.80 91.11
C GLU A 473 -41.99 -79.49 92.22
N ASN A 474 -41.89 -78.34 92.89
CA ASN A 474 -42.88 -77.82 93.85
C ASN A 474 -43.02 -76.28 93.69
N PRO A 475 -43.91 -75.77 92.82
CA PRO A 475 -44.07 -74.33 92.64
C PRO A 475 -44.71 -73.66 93.88
N PRO A 476 -44.29 -72.44 94.27
CA PRO A 476 -44.90 -71.71 95.37
C PRO A 476 -46.41 -71.50 95.13
N LEU A 477 -47.25 -71.67 96.16
CA LEU A 477 -48.73 -71.56 96.06
C LEU A 477 -49.22 -70.26 95.39
N THR A 478 -48.47 -69.17 95.52
CA THR A 478 -48.76 -67.87 94.89
C THR A 478 -48.66 -67.88 93.36
N VAL A 479 -47.80 -68.74 92.80
CA VAL A 479 -47.57 -68.89 91.35
C VAL A 479 -48.63 -69.80 90.72
N LEU A 480 -49.00 -70.91 91.38
CA LEU A 480 -50.05 -71.85 90.95
C LEU A 480 -51.43 -71.20 90.79
N ARG A 481 -51.78 -70.27 91.69
CA ARG A 481 -53.06 -69.53 91.62
C ARG A 481 -53.16 -68.63 90.37
N LYS A 482 -52.04 -68.12 89.85
CA LYS A 482 -52.03 -67.10 88.77
C LYS A 482 -52.23 -67.66 87.35
N PHE A 483 -51.98 -68.94 87.10
CA PHE A 483 -51.78 -69.45 85.72
C PHE A 483 -52.54 -70.74 85.36
N ALA A 484 -53.57 -71.10 86.12
CA ALA A 484 -54.38 -72.31 85.89
C ALA A 484 -55.14 -72.35 84.54
N TYR A 485 -55.26 -71.22 83.84
CA TYR A 485 -56.08 -71.09 82.62
C TYR A 485 -55.29 -71.26 81.29
N LEU A 486 -53.96 -71.46 81.35
CA LEU A 486 -53.03 -71.35 80.20
C LEU A 486 -52.50 -72.69 79.66
N LEU A 487 -53.12 -73.82 80.00
CA LEU A 487 -52.61 -75.18 79.72
C LEU A 487 -53.17 -75.86 78.46
N ASP A 488 -53.79 -75.15 77.51
CA ASP A 488 -54.24 -75.70 76.20
C ASP A 488 -53.48 -75.05 75.02
N GLN A 489 -52.94 -75.84 74.07
CA GLN A 489 -52.07 -75.41 72.93
C GLN A 489 -52.80 -75.38 71.55
N SER A 490 -52.38 -74.54 70.59
CA SER A 490 -52.79 -74.59 69.15
C SER A 490 -51.74 -74.06 68.13
N ASP A 491 -51.94 -74.40 66.85
CA ASP A 491 -51.00 -74.41 65.70
C ASP A 491 -50.44 -73.07 65.14
N LEU A 492 -50.72 -71.92 65.76
CA LEU A 492 -50.29 -70.61 65.22
C LEU A 492 -48.76 -70.41 65.27
N ASP A 493 -48.09 -71.09 66.20
CA ASP A 493 -46.66 -70.90 66.50
C ASP A 493 -45.73 -71.44 65.39
N PHE A 494 -46.19 -72.36 64.53
CA PHE A 494 -45.35 -72.96 63.48
C PHE A 494 -45.14 -72.04 62.26
N GLN A 495 -46.00 -71.05 62.02
CA GLN A 495 -45.94 -70.21 60.83
C GLN A 495 -44.98 -69.02 60.96
N GLU A 496 -44.82 -68.46 62.16
CA GLU A 496 -43.95 -67.32 62.40
C GLU A 496 -42.45 -67.67 62.30
N GLU A 497 -42.08 -68.93 62.56
CA GLU A 497 -40.69 -69.37 62.53
C GLU A 497 -40.10 -69.45 61.10
N LEU A 498 -40.96 -69.59 60.08
CA LEU A 498 -40.58 -69.79 58.68
C LEU A 498 -40.25 -68.48 57.94
N GLU A 499 -40.80 -67.33 58.36
CA GLU A 499 -40.48 -66.02 57.76
C GLU A 499 -39.08 -65.50 58.16
N VAL A 500 -38.65 -65.79 59.39
CA VAL A 500 -37.39 -65.27 59.96
C VAL A 500 -36.15 -65.84 59.25
N THR A 501 -36.25 -67.05 58.70
CA THR A 501 -35.13 -67.69 57.98
C THR A 501 -34.91 -67.08 56.58
N ARG A 502 -35.97 -66.66 55.88
CA ARG A 502 -35.88 -66.09 54.51
C ARG A 502 -35.13 -64.75 54.45
N LEU A 503 -35.36 -63.86 55.41
CA LEU A 503 -34.75 -62.53 55.45
C LEU A 503 -33.24 -62.56 55.71
N ARG A 504 -32.72 -63.67 56.26
CA ARG A 504 -31.31 -63.81 56.62
C ARG A 504 -30.41 -64.12 55.41
N GLU A 505 -30.94 -64.79 54.38
CA GLU A 505 -30.18 -65.12 53.16
C GLU A 505 -29.93 -63.91 52.26
N GLU A 506 -30.89 -62.97 52.19
CA GLU A 506 -30.81 -61.83 51.27
C GLU A 506 -29.70 -60.84 51.64
N VAL A 507 -29.45 -60.65 52.94
CA VAL A 507 -28.38 -59.76 53.45
C VAL A 507 -26.98 -60.28 53.10
N VAL A 508 -26.78 -61.59 53.13
CA VAL A 508 -25.47 -62.22 52.89
C VAL A 508 -25.01 -62.05 51.43
N THR A 509 -25.95 -62.04 50.48
CA THR A 509 -25.63 -61.90 49.04
C THR A 509 -25.14 -60.50 48.67
N LYS A 510 -25.72 -59.44 49.26
CA LYS A 510 -25.36 -58.03 49.01
C LYS A 510 -23.94 -57.67 49.49
N ILE A 511 -23.51 -58.22 50.63
CA ILE A 511 -22.17 -57.94 51.20
C ILE A 511 -21.06 -58.50 50.29
N ARG A 512 -21.28 -59.68 49.71
CA ARG A 512 -20.28 -60.35 48.85
C ARG A 512 -20.05 -59.60 47.52
N SER A 513 -21.07 -58.93 46.99
CA SER A 513 -20.96 -58.11 45.78
C SER A 513 -20.11 -56.85 45.96
N ASN A 514 -20.15 -56.21 47.13
CA ASN A 514 -19.42 -54.96 47.38
C ASN A 514 -17.92 -55.18 47.53
N GLN A 515 -17.50 -56.28 48.17
CA GLN A 515 -16.08 -56.59 48.33
C GLN A 515 -15.36 -56.92 47.01
N GLN A 516 -16.09 -57.36 45.99
CA GLN A 516 -15.52 -57.65 44.67
C GLN A 516 -15.17 -56.37 43.90
N LEU A 517 -16.01 -55.32 44.01
CA LEU A 517 -15.81 -54.04 43.32
C LEU A 517 -14.59 -53.26 43.85
N GLU A 518 -14.28 -53.36 45.15
CA GLU A 518 -13.08 -52.73 45.74
C GLU A 518 -11.77 -53.36 45.24
N LYS A 519 -11.76 -54.67 44.97
CA LYS A 519 -10.56 -55.35 44.45
C LYS A 519 -10.26 -54.95 43.00
N ASP A 520 -11.30 -54.71 42.20
CA ASP A 520 -11.16 -54.34 40.78
C ASP A 520 -10.69 -52.89 40.58
N LEU A 521 -11.02 -51.98 41.51
CA LEU A 521 -10.54 -50.58 41.51
C LEU A 521 -9.03 -50.48 41.78
N ASN A 522 -8.51 -51.23 42.74
CA ASN A 522 -7.08 -51.24 43.09
C ASN A 522 -6.18 -51.74 41.94
N LEU A 523 -6.69 -52.67 41.11
CA LEU A 523 -5.98 -53.13 39.91
C LEU A 523 -5.93 -52.07 38.80
N MET A 524 -6.89 -51.13 38.76
CA MET A 524 -6.92 -50.04 37.78
C MET A 524 -5.82 -49.01 38.05
N ASP A 525 -5.59 -48.67 39.33
CA ASP A 525 -4.57 -47.68 39.73
C ASP A 525 -3.14 -48.17 39.48
N ILE A 526 -2.86 -49.47 39.66
CA ILE A 526 -1.55 -50.07 39.36
C ILE A 526 -1.24 -50.00 37.86
N LYS A 527 -2.25 -50.20 37.00
CA LYS A 527 -2.08 -50.14 35.53
C LYS A 527 -1.98 -48.71 35.00
N ILE A 528 -2.67 -47.73 35.61
CA ILE A 528 -2.50 -46.30 35.30
C ILE A 528 -1.07 -45.84 35.61
N GLY A 529 -0.49 -46.30 36.73
CA GLY A 529 0.90 -46.02 37.09
C GLY A 529 1.94 -46.60 36.10
N LEU A 530 1.66 -47.76 35.50
CA LEU A 530 2.53 -48.40 34.50
C LEU A 530 2.42 -47.76 33.10
N LEU A 531 1.29 -47.12 32.80
CA LEU A 531 1.03 -46.39 31.56
C LEU A 531 1.76 -45.03 31.54
N VAL A 532 1.82 -44.31 32.67
CA VAL A 532 2.63 -43.07 32.81
C VAL A 532 4.13 -43.34 32.64
N LYS A 533 4.59 -44.57 32.93
CA LYS A 533 5.97 -45.02 32.73
C LYS A 533 6.24 -45.64 31.34
N ASN A 534 5.30 -45.53 30.39
CA ASN A 534 5.43 -45.99 28.99
C ASN A 534 5.88 -47.46 28.83
N ARG A 535 5.48 -48.36 29.75
CA ARG A 535 5.77 -49.80 29.64
C ARG A 535 4.57 -50.63 29.13
N ILE A 536 3.43 -50.01 28.84
CA ILE A 536 2.21 -50.66 28.31
C ILE A 536 1.52 -49.68 27.34
N THR A 537 0.80 -50.19 26.33
CA THR A 537 0.03 -49.38 25.38
C THR A 537 -1.30 -48.88 25.98
N LEU A 538 -1.80 -47.74 25.48
CA LEU A 538 -3.06 -47.12 25.95
C LEU A 538 -4.27 -48.07 25.84
N GLN A 539 -4.18 -49.07 24.95
CA GLN A 539 -5.22 -50.03 24.62
C GLN A 539 -5.49 -51.03 25.76
N ASP A 540 -4.48 -51.41 26.57
CA ASP A 540 -4.64 -52.35 27.69
C ASP A 540 -5.31 -51.72 28.93
N VAL A 541 -5.16 -50.41 29.11
CA VAL A 541 -5.85 -49.66 30.18
C VAL A 541 -7.29 -49.33 29.77
N VAL A 542 -7.55 -49.10 28.49
CA VAL A 542 -8.90 -48.89 27.94
C VAL A 542 -9.72 -50.20 27.91
N LEU A 543 -9.10 -51.36 27.72
CA LEU A 543 -9.80 -52.66 27.84
C LEU A 543 -10.25 -52.97 29.28
N HIS A 544 -9.51 -52.53 30.30
CA HIS A 544 -9.89 -52.71 31.71
C HIS A 544 -10.95 -51.69 32.17
N SER A 545 -10.95 -50.46 31.62
CA SER A 545 -12.00 -49.47 31.90
C SER A 545 -13.34 -49.84 31.24
N LYS A 546 -13.32 -50.50 30.09
CA LYS A 546 -14.51 -51.10 29.44
C LYS A 546 -15.15 -52.25 30.23
N LYS A 547 -14.43 -52.88 31.17
CA LYS A 547 -14.96 -53.95 32.05
C LYS A 547 -15.73 -53.42 33.27
N LEU A 548 -15.47 -52.16 33.67
CA LEU A 548 -16.07 -51.51 34.84
C LEU A 548 -17.30 -50.63 34.55
N ASN A 549 -17.55 -50.25 33.28
CA ASN A 549 -18.65 -49.35 32.92
C ASN A 549 -19.57 -49.93 31.85
N LYS A 550 -20.65 -50.58 32.28
CA LYS A 550 -21.75 -51.03 31.41
C LYS A 550 -22.86 -49.97 31.40
N LYS A 551 -22.66 -48.87 30.66
CA LYS A 551 -23.72 -48.07 29.98
C LYS A 551 -23.14 -46.84 29.26
N SER A 552 -23.30 -46.87 27.93
CA SER A 552 -23.34 -45.78 26.95
C SER A 552 -22.15 -44.81 26.81
N LYS A 553 -21.33 -45.05 25.78
CA LYS A 553 -20.92 -44.00 24.86
C LYS A 553 -20.57 -44.58 23.49
N SER A 554 -21.53 -44.53 22.58
CA SER A 554 -21.32 -44.63 21.15
C SER A 554 -20.77 -43.29 20.64
N GLN A 555 -19.75 -43.37 19.80
CA GLN A 555 -19.25 -42.36 18.85
C GLN A 555 -18.37 -41.25 19.44
N LEU A 556 -17.05 -41.47 19.37
CA LEU A 556 -16.10 -40.63 18.63
C LEU A 556 -14.70 -41.28 18.70
N GLU A 557 -14.47 -42.25 17.80
CA GLU A 557 -13.14 -42.69 17.39
C GLU A 557 -13.11 -42.69 15.85
N GLU A 558 -12.44 -41.68 15.30
CA GLU A 558 -11.61 -41.76 14.09
C GLU A 558 -10.56 -40.65 14.31
N MET A 559 -9.31 -40.92 14.71
CA MET A 559 -8.24 -41.64 13.99
C MET A 559 -8.16 -41.15 12.52
N VAL A 560 -7.03 -40.78 11.94
CA VAL A 560 -5.64 -40.63 12.38
C VAL A 560 -4.92 -39.99 11.19
N MET A 561 -3.93 -39.15 11.49
CA MET A 561 -2.77 -38.81 10.65
C MET A 561 -2.97 -38.28 9.23
N VAL A 562 -2.58 -37.01 9.07
CA VAL A 562 -1.75 -36.62 7.93
C VAL A 562 -0.52 -35.89 8.47
N ASP A 563 0.62 -36.36 7.99
CA ASP A 563 1.95 -35.77 8.08
C ASP A 563 1.96 -34.24 8.10
N LYS A 564 2.63 -33.67 9.12
CA LYS A 564 3.30 -32.37 9.09
C LYS A 564 4.05 -32.16 10.41
N GLN A 565 5.13 -32.90 10.61
CA GLN A 565 6.16 -32.45 11.55
C GLN A 565 6.81 -31.19 10.99
N GLY A 566 6.21 -30.03 11.31
CA GLY A 566 6.85 -28.73 11.14
C GLY A 566 8.09 -28.59 12.04
N ILE A 567 8.65 -27.37 12.09
CA ILE A 567 9.92 -26.97 12.73
C ILE A 567 10.05 -27.30 14.25
N LYS A 568 9.11 -28.06 14.83
CA LYS A 568 9.12 -28.58 16.21
C LYS A 568 10.01 -29.81 16.42
N GLY A 569 10.70 -30.32 15.38
CA GLY A 569 11.64 -31.43 15.50
C GLY A 569 12.92 -31.06 16.29
N LEU A 570 13.41 -31.99 17.12
CA LEU A 570 14.51 -31.85 18.09
C LEU A 570 15.92 -31.71 17.47
N SER A 571 16.06 -31.15 16.26
CA SER A 571 17.38 -30.83 15.69
C SER A 571 17.87 -29.47 16.22
N LYS A 572 19.15 -29.38 16.59
CA LYS A 572 19.79 -28.14 17.10
C LYS A 572 19.65 -26.97 16.11
N GLU A 573 19.68 -27.24 14.81
CA GLU A 573 19.48 -26.22 13.76
C GLU A 573 18.02 -25.79 13.64
N ARG A 574 17.07 -26.74 13.75
CA ARG A 574 15.63 -26.42 13.74
C ARG A 574 15.21 -25.61 14.96
N ARG A 575 15.80 -25.87 16.14
CA ARG A 575 15.60 -25.03 17.34
C ARG A 575 16.14 -23.62 17.17
N LYS A 576 17.37 -23.46 16.65
CA LYS A 576 17.92 -22.13 16.34
C LYS A 576 17.04 -21.36 15.35
N LYS A 577 16.52 -22.04 14.32
CA LYS A 577 15.61 -21.44 13.34
C LYS A 577 14.27 -21.03 13.98
N LEU A 578 13.76 -21.84 14.91
CA LEU A 578 12.55 -21.53 15.68
C LEU A 578 12.75 -20.33 16.63
N GLU A 579 13.89 -20.25 17.33
CA GLU A 579 14.26 -19.09 18.15
C GLU A 579 14.41 -17.82 17.30
N ALA A 580 15.02 -17.92 16.12
CA ALA A 580 15.12 -16.80 15.19
C ALA A 580 13.74 -16.32 14.71
N TYR A 581 12.81 -17.23 14.38
CA TYR A 581 11.43 -16.86 14.06
C TYR A 581 10.69 -16.26 15.25
N GLN A 582 10.94 -16.74 16.48
CA GLN A 582 10.37 -16.13 17.68
C GLN A 582 10.86 -14.69 17.87
N HIS A 583 12.15 -14.42 17.68
CA HIS A 583 12.68 -13.06 17.70
C HIS A 583 12.07 -12.18 16.60
N LEU A 584 11.91 -12.73 15.38
CA LEU A 584 11.26 -12.02 14.28
C LEU A 584 9.80 -11.71 14.59
N PHE A 585 9.02 -12.68 15.08
CA PHE A 585 7.60 -12.47 15.42
C PHE A 585 7.46 -11.50 16.59
N TYR A 586 8.35 -11.55 17.58
CA TYR A 586 8.40 -10.57 18.65
C TYR A 586 8.64 -9.16 18.09
N LEU A 587 9.58 -9.00 17.16
CA LEU A 587 9.84 -7.71 16.48
C LEU A 587 8.60 -7.22 15.72
N LEU A 588 7.95 -8.10 14.94
CA LEU A 588 6.74 -7.78 14.20
C LEU A 588 5.57 -7.38 15.12
N GLN A 589 5.44 -8.03 16.27
CA GLN A 589 4.43 -7.68 17.27
C GLN A 589 4.68 -6.31 17.91
N THR A 590 5.95 -6.00 18.28
CA THR A 590 6.30 -4.76 18.98
C THR A 590 6.31 -3.53 18.08
N ASN A 591 6.68 -3.71 16.81
CA ASN A 591 6.80 -2.65 15.82
C ASN A 591 5.67 -2.77 14.78
N PRO A 592 4.55 -2.05 14.96
CA PRO A 592 3.35 -2.20 14.11
C PRO A 592 3.57 -1.76 12.67
N THR A 593 4.57 -0.91 12.41
CA THR A 593 4.86 -0.36 11.08
C THR A 593 5.08 -1.44 10.02
N TYR A 594 5.79 -2.53 10.35
CA TYR A 594 6.07 -3.60 9.39
C TYR A 594 4.78 -4.28 8.92
N LEU A 595 3.93 -4.68 9.87
CA LEU A 595 2.68 -5.34 9.55
C LEU A 595 1.65 -4.37 8.96
N ALA A 596 1.65 -3.09 9.35
CA ALA A 596 0.81 -2.07 8.73
C ALA A 596 1.14 -1.88 7.24
N LYS A 597 2.43 -1.76 6.90
CA LYS A 597 2.88 -1.69 5.49
C LYS A 597 2.58 -2.99 4.74
N LEU A 598 2.73 -4.15 5.38
CA LEU A 598 2.35 -5.43 4.78
C LEU A 598 0.85 -5.47 4.45
N ILE A 599 -0.02 -5.10 5.40
CA ILE A 599 -1.48 -5.02 5.20
C ILE A 599 -1.81 -4.07 4.05
N PHE A 600 -1.09 -2.95 3.94
CA PHE A 600 -1.29 -1.97 2.87
C PHE A 600 -1.02 -2.54 1.47
N GLN A 601 0.03 -3.35 1.32
CA GLN A 601 0.43 -3.97 0.05
C GLN A 601 -0.46 -5.14 -0.39
N MET A 602 -1.39 -5.59 0.45
CA MET A 602 -2.26 -6.71 0.10
C MET A 602 -3.29 -6.32 -0.98
N PRO A 603 -3.54 -7.21 -1.96
CA PRO A 603 -4.56 -6.98 -2.97
C PRO A 603 -5.95 -6.82 -2.35
N GLN A 604 -6.74 -5.92 -2.91
CA GLN A 604 -8.11 -5.62 -2.46
C GLN A 604 -9.07 -6.75 -2.86
N ASN A 605 -8.98 -7.88 -2.16
CA ASN A 605 -9.88 -9.00 -2.35
C ASN A 605 -11.18 -8.80 -1.56
N LYS A 606 -12.27 -9.42 -2.00
CA LYS A 606 -13.54 -9.40 -1.26
C LYS A 606 -13.40 -9.98 0.17
N SER A 607 -12.45 -10.90 0.37
CA SER A 607 -12.19 -11.63 1.62
C SER A 607 -10.84 -11.28 2.25
N THR A 608 -10.81 -11.07 3.57
CA THR A 608 -9.59 -10.84 4.37
C THR A 608 -9.09 -12.10 5.10
N LYS A 609 -9.71 -13.27 4.89
CA LYS A 609 -9.47 -14.50 5.67
C LYS A 609 -7.99 -14.89 5.82
N PHE A 610 -7.21 -14.75 4.76
CA PHE A 610 -5.77 -15.07 4.80
C PHE A 610 -5.03 -14.14 5.77
N MET A 611 -5.26 -12.82 5.65
CA MET A 611 -4.62 -11.83 6.53
C MET A 611 -5.13 -11.91 7.95
N ASP A 612 -6.43 -12.13 8.16
CA ASP A 612 -7.01 -12.39 9.48
C ASP A 612 -6.28 -13.56 10.15
N THR A 613 -6.11 -14.68 9.43
CA THR A 613 -5.42 -15.86 9.96
C THR A 613 -3.97 -15.56 10.33
N VAL A 614 -3.21 -14.91 9.43
CA VAL A 614 -1.79 -14.60 9.67
C VAL A 614 -1.62 -13.63 10.83
N ILE A 615 -2.33 -12.49 10.80
CA ILE A 615 -2.19 -11.43 11.80
C ILE A 615 -2.73 -11.92 13.15
N PHE A 616 -3.92 -12.50 13.21
CA PHE A 616 -4.45 -12.98 14.49
C PHE A 616 -3.61 -14.11 15.06
N THR A 617 -3.05 -15.01 14.25
CA THR A 617 -2.13 -16.03 14.76
C THR A 617 -0.83 -15.42 15.29
N LEU A 618 -0.27 -14.41 14.61
CA LEU A 618 0.91 -13.69 15.10
C LEU A 618 0.65 -13.03 16.45
N TYR A 619 -0.53 -12.46 16.67
CA TYR A 619 -0.93 -11.88 17.96
C TYR A 619 -1.67 -12.86 18.88
N ASN A 620 -1.61 -14.16 18.59
CA ASN A 620 -2.24 -15.22 19.39
C ASN A 620 -3.71 -14.92 19.76
N TYR A 621 -4.47 -14.40 18.79
CA TYR A 621 -5.86 -13.97 18.90
C TYR A 621 -6.14 -13.00 20.06
N ALA A 622 -5.12 -12.21 20.44
CA ALA A 622 -5.17 -11.31 21.60
C ALA A 622 -5.61 -12.03 22.88
N SER A 623 -5.06 -13.22 23.11
CA SER A 623 -5.34 -14.03 24.31
C SER A 623 -4.98 -13.29 25.61
N ASN A 624 -3.92 -12.49 25.56
CA ASN A 624 -3.39 -11.72 26.68
C ASN A 624 -3.56 -10.21 26.47
N GLN A 625 -3.64 -9.44 27.57
CA GLN A 625 -3.77 -7.97 27.52
C GLN A 625 -2.61 -7.29 26.75
N ARG A 626 -1.39 -7.85 26.83
CA ARG A 626 -0.24 -7.36 26.06
C ARG A 626 -0.46 -7.52 24.55
N GLU A 627 -0.88 -8.70 24.12
CA GLU A 627 -1.12 -9.00 22.71
C GLU A 627 -2.29 -8.18 22.18
N GLU A 628 -3.34 -8.01 22.98
CA GLU A 628 -4.47 -7.13 22.68
C GLU A 628 -4.02 -5.67 22.48
N TYR A 629 -3.21 -5.14 23.40
CA TYR A 629 -2.66 -3.79 23.28
C TYR A 629 -1.84 -3.62 21.99
N LEU A 630 -0.97 -4.58 21.68
CA LEU A 630 -0.13 -4.51 20.48
C LEU A 630 -0.94 -4.68 19.20
N LEU A 631 -1.98 -5.51 19.20
CA LEU A 631 -2.89 -5.68 18.06
C LEU A 631 -3.72 -4.41 17.83
N LEU A 632 -4.23 -3.77 18.89
CA LEU A 632 -4.92 -2.48 18.76
C LEU A 632 -3.98 -1.39 18.26
N LYS A 633 -2.72 -1.40 18.68
CA LYS A 633 -1.69 -0.50 18.17
C LYS A 633 -1.43 -0.74 16.68
N LEU A 634 -1.40 -2.00 16.23
CA LEU A 634 -1.32 -2.33 14.81
C LEU A 634 -2.54 -1.82 14.03
N PHE A 635 -3.76 -2.09 14.52
CA PHE A 635 -4.97 -1.60 13.85
C PHE A 635 -5.01 -0.08 13.77
N LYS A 636 -4.60 0.62 14.83
CA LYS A 636 -4.44 2.08 14.80
C LYS A 636 -3.50 2.50 13.66
N THR A 637 -2.26 2.00 13.67
CA THR A 637 -1.24 2.40 12.68
C THR A 637 -1.64 2.03 11.25
N ALA A 638 -2.23 0.85 11.06
CA ALA A 638 -2.70 0.42 9.74
C ALA A 638 -3.89 1.26 9.26
N LEU A 639 -4.80 1.64 10.15
CA LEU A 639 -5.97 2.47 9.80
C LEU A 639 -5.56 3.91 9.47
N GLU A 640 -4.64 4.50 10.24
CA GLU A 640 -4.05 5.82 9.95
C GLU A 640 -3.38 5.81 8.57
N GLU A 641 -2.60 4.78 8.26
CA GLU A 641 -1.96 4.63 6.94
C GLU A 641 -2.98 4.42 5.80
N GLU A 642 -4.01 3.60 6.02
CA GLU A 642 -5.06 3.35 5.03
C GLU A 642 -5.87 4.63 4.73
N ILE A 643 -6.22 5.42 5.77
CA ILE A 643 -6.92 6.69 5.59
C ILE A 643 -6.02 7.70 4.87
N ASN A 644 -4.78 7.85 5.32
CA ASN A 644 -3.85 8.84 4.75
C ASN A 644 -3.52 8.57 3.28
N SER A 645 -3.40 7.30 2.87
CA SER A 645 -2.88 6.96 1.55
C SER A 645 -3.87 6.33 0.56
N LYS A 646 -5.06 5.84 0.99
CA LYS A 646 -6.04 5.21 0.08
C LYS A 646 -7.41 5.87 0.01
N VAL A 647 -7.75 6.73 0.97
CA VAL A 647 -9.09 7.36 1.04
C VAL A 647 -9.00 8.74 0.43
N ASP A 648 -9.47 8.93 -0.80
CA ASP A 648 -9.43 10.24 -1.46
C ASP A 648 -10.65 11.09 -1.10
N GLN A 649 -11.80 10.44 -0.95
CA GLN A 649 -13.04 11.04 -0.48
C GLN A 649 -13.59 10.32 0.75
N ILE A 650 -14.29 11.05 1.62
CA ILE A 650 -14.89 10.52 2.84
C ILE A 650 -15.86 9.36 2.53
N GLN A 651 -16.54 9.42 1.39
CA GLN A 651 -17.50 8.41 0.95
C GLN A 651 -16.85 7.08 0.56
N ASP A 652 -15.56 7.06 0.22
CA ASP A 652 -14.82 5.85 -0.21
C ASP A 652 -14.75 4.79 0.90
N ILE A 653 -14.84 5.21 2.17
CA ILE A 653 -14.90 4.29 3.31
C ILE A 653 -16.25 3.54 3.37
N VAL A 654 -17.32 4.18 2.89
CA VAL A 654 -18.67 3.59 2.85
C VAL A 654 -18.82 2.69 1.64
N THR A 655 -18.48 3.20 0.46
CA THR A 655 -18.63 2.50 -0.83
C THR A 655 -17.54 1.44 -1.05
N GLY A 656 -16.34 1.68 -0.51
CA GLY A 656 -15.19 0.81 -0.67
C GLY A 656 -15.16 -0.41 0.26
N ASN A 657 -14.07 -1.17 0.12
CA ASN A 657 -13.80 -2.38 0.88
C ASN A 657 -12.54 -2.22 1.77
N PRO A 658 -12.49 -1.24 2.68
CA PRO A 658 -11.30 -0.95 3.49
C PRO A 658 -10.84 -2.20 4.26
N THR A 659 -9.59 -2.61 4.03
CA THR A 659 -9.05 -3.87 4.52
C THR A 659 -8.96 -3.83 6.04
N VAL A 660 -8.48 -2.72 6.62
CA VAL A 660 -8.26 -2.60 8.06
C VAL A 660 -9.58 -2.61 8.81
N ILE A 661 -10.59 -1.89 8.31
CA ILE A 661 -11.93 -1.89 8.89
C ILE A 661 -12.55 -3.29 8.88
N LYS A 662 -12.43 -4.04 7.77
CA LYS A 662 -12.91 -5.43 7.72
C LYS A 662 -12.20 -6.32 8.74
N MET A 663 -10.87 -6.20 8.85
CA MET A 663 -10.09 -6.97 9.82
C MET A 663 -10.49 -6.64 11.27
N VAL A 664 -10.73 -5.35 11.59
CA VAL A 664 -11.19 -4.92 12.92
C VAL A 664 -12.57 -5.51 13.23
N VAL A 665 -13.50 -5.46 12.27
CA VAL A 665 -14.84 -6.04 12.42
C VAL A 665 -14.75 -7.56 12.59
N SER A 666 -13.93 -8.24 11.79
CA SER A 666 -13.67 -9.69 11.87
C SER A 666 -13.13 -10.09 13.26
N PHE A 667 -12.13 -9.35 13.76
CA PHE A 667 -11.55 -9.58 15.08
C PHE A 667 -12.57 -9.43 16.22
N ASN A 668 -13.36 -8.34 16.20
CA ASN A 668 -14.38 -8.10 17.22
C ASN A 668 -15.60 -9.03 17.08
N ARG A 669 -15.74 -9.75 15.96
CA ARG A 669 -16.74 -10.81 15.78
C ARG A 669 -16.27 -12.19 16.25
N GLY A 670 -14.98 -12.37 16.54
CA GLY A 670 -14.47 -13.60 17.12
C GLY A 670 -14.95 -13.83 18.55
N ALA A 671 -14.51 -14.94 19.16
CA ALA A 671 -14.99 -15.45 20.45
C ALA A 671 -15.06 -14.42 21.61
N ARG A 672 -14.23 -13.37 21.60
CA ARG A 672 -14.25 -12.31 22.63
C ARG A 672 -15.36 -11.27 22.45
N GLY A 673 -15.72 -10.87 21.23
CA GLY A 673 -16.71 -9.81 20.99
C GLY A 673 -18.07 -10.32 20.52
N GLN A 674 -18.15 -11.58 20.04
CA GLN A 674 -19.40 -12.27 19.76
C GLN A 674 -20.32 -12.35 20.99
N ASN A 675 -19.76 -12.58 22.18
CA ASN A 675 -20.52 -12.59 23.44
C ASN A 675 -21.23 -11.27 23.70
N THR A 676 -20.61 -10.13 23.37
CA THR A 676 -21.22 -8.81 23.55
C THR A 676 -22.38 -8.59 22.57
N LEU A 677 -22.18 -8.89 21.28
CA LEU A 677 -23.24 -8.77 20.28
C LEU A 677 -24.42 -9.69 20.60
N ARG A 678 -24.13 -10.90 21.05
CA ARG A 678 -25.13 -11.86 21.51
C ARG A 678 -25.91 -11.32 22.71
N GLN A 679 -25.26 -10.78 23.73
CA GLN A 679 -25.95 -10.16 24.87
C GLN A 679 -26.84 -8.98 24.47
N LEU A 680 -26.42 -8.19 23.48
CA LEU A 680 -27.13 -7.00 23.00
C LEU A 680 -28.35 -7.35 22.12
N LEU A 681 -28.16 -8.24 21.14
CA LEU A 681 -29.16 -8.51 20.10
C LEU A 681 -30.03 -9.73 20.40
N ALA A 682 -29.52 -10.75 21.11
CA ALA A 682 -30.26 -12.00 21.29
C ALA A 682 -31.63 -11.84 21.97
N PRO A 683 -31.82 -11.00 23.00
CA PRO A 683 -33.14 -10.84 23.62
C PRO A 683 -34.19 -10.32 22.63
N VAL A 684 -33.84 -9.28 21.87
CA VAL A 684 -34.77 -8.64 20.93
C VAL A 684 -34.98 -9.48 19.68
N VAL A 685 -33.93 -10.14 19.18
CA VAL A 685 -34.04 -11.06 18.04
C VAL A 685 -34.90 -12.27 18.40
N LYS A 686 -34.76 -12.83 19.60
CA LYS A 686 -35.62 -13.93 20.07
C LYS A 686 -37.08 -13.50 20.19
N GLU A 687 -37.35 -12.31 20.73
CA GLU A 687 -38.70 -11.76 20.83
C GLU A 687 -39.37 -11.65 19.44
N ILE A 688 -38.63 -11.14 18.44
CA ILE A 688 -39.12 -11.04 17.04
C ILE A 688 -39.35 -12.43 16.42
N MET A 689 -38.54 -13.43 16.78
CA MET A 689 -38.66 -14.79 16.25
C MET A 689 -39.77 -15.61 16.91
N GLU A 690 -40.01 -15.40 18.19
CA GLU A 690 -41.05 -16.09 18.97
C GLU A 690 -42.46 -15.58 18.62
N ASP A 691 -42.57 -14.32 18.17
CA ASP A 691 -43.84 -13.75 17.69
C ASP A 691 -44.22 -14.28 16.30
N LYS A 692 -45.05 -15.34 16.29
CA LYS A 692 -45.59 -15.95 15.08
C LYS A 692 -46.64 -15.09 14.35
N SER A 693 -47.18 -14.06 15.02
CA SER A 693 -48.22 -13.19 14.45
C SER A 693 -47.64 -11.98 13.71
N LEU A 694 -46.37 -11.68 13.94
CA LEU A 694 -45.67 -10.56 13.33
C LEU A 694 -45.33 -10.86 11.86
N ILE A 695 -46.02 -10.19 10.94
CA ILE A 695 -45.70 -10.22 9.51
C ILE A 695 -45.51 -8.77 9.06
N ILE A 696 -44.26 -8.39 8.80
CA ILE A 696 -43.92 -7.04 8.33
C ILE A 696 -43.74 -7.08 6.81
N ASN A 697 -44.74 -6.59 6.08
CA ASN A 697 -44.67 -6.41 4.64
C ASN A 697 -44.56 -4.93 4.29
N THR A 698 -43.46 -4.55 3.65
CA THR A 698 -43.20 -3.16 3.24
C THR A 698 -43.45 -2.91 1.75
N SER A 699 -43.98 -3.89 1.02
CA SER A 699 -44.23 -3.83 -0.43
C SER A 699 -45.75 -3.84 -0.69
N PRO A 700 -46.31 -2.78 -1.32
CA PRO A 700 -47.75 -2.70 -1.59
C PRO A 700 -48.25 -3.85 -2.47
N VAL A 701 -47.43 -4.29 -3.43
CA VAL A 701 -47.76 -5.40 -4.33
C VAL A 701 -47.80 -6.73 -3.58
N ASP A 702 -46.89 -6.96 -2.64
CA ASP A 702 -46.89 -8.20 -1.85
C ASP A 702 -48.05 -8.21 -0.84
N VAL A 703 -48.42 -7.04 -0.28
CA VAL A 703 -49.61 -6.90 0.57
C VAL A 703 -50.88 -7.14 -0.25
N TYR A 704 -50.94 -6.62 -1.48
CA TYR A 704 -52.06 -6.86 -2.39
C TYR A 704 -52.18 -8.34 -2.76
N LYS A 705 -51.09 -8.99 -3.17
CA LYS A 705 -51.06 -10.43 -3.46
C LYS A 705 -51.48 -11.25 -2.24
N ALA A 706 -50.96 -10.93 -1.05
CA ALA A 706 -51.36 -11.61 0.18
C ALA A 706 -52.85 -11.40 0.52
N TRP A 707 -53.40 -10.22 0.26
CA TRP A 707 -54.83 -9.93 0.44
C TRP A 707 -55.71 -10.67 -0.57
N VAL A 708 -55.32 -10.69 -1.84
CA VAL A 708 -56.01 -11.46 -2.89
C VAL A 708 -56.00 -12.94 -2.56
N ASN A 709 -54.86 -13.51 -2.17
CA ASN A 709 -54.75 -14.90 -1.75
C ASN A 709 -55.63 -15.20 -0.51
N GLN A 710 -55.72 -14.26 0.43
CA GLN A 710 -56.61 -14.39 1.60
C GLN A 710 -58.08 -14.36 1.20
N LEU A 711 -58.46 -13.48 0.27
CA LEU A 711 -59.82 -13.42 -0.26
C LEU A 711 -60.18 -14.73 -0.97
N GLU A 712 -59.31 -15.22 -1.87
CA GLU A 712 -59.50 -16.49 -2.60
C GLU A 712 -59.58 -17.69 -1.66
N MET A 713 -58.79 -17.71 -0.59
CA MET A 713 -58.85 -18.77 0.43
C MET A 713 -60.13 -18.71 1.26
N GLN A 714 -60.68 -17.51 1.49
CA GLN A 714 -61.92 -17.33 2.27
C GLN A 714 -63.19 -17.57 1.44
N THR A 715 -63.18 -17.18 0.16
CA THR A 715 -64.33 -17.33 -0.75
C THR A 715 -64.33 -18.69 -1.45
N GLY A 716 -63.17 -19.33 -1.61
CA GLY A 716 -63.01 -20.57 -2.36
C GLY A 716 -63.10 -20.42 -3.88
N GLU A 717 -63.21 -19.18 -4.38
CA GLU A 717 -63.30 -18.84 -5.80
C GLU A 717 -62.13 -17.93 -6.20
N ALA A 718 -61.61 -18.11 -7.42
CA ALA A 718 -60.56 -17.25 -7.97
C ALA A 718 -61.07 -15.81 -8.09
N SER A 719 -60.31 -14.84 -7.57
CA SER A 719 -60.73 -13.45 -7.53
C SER A 719 -60.75 -12.86 -8.94
N LYS A 720 -61.62 -11.87 -9.17
CA LYS A 720 -61.66 -11.11 -10.44
C LYS A 720 -60.57 -10.04 -10.52
N LEU A 721 -59.64 -10.02 -9.57
CA LEU A 721 -58.60 -9.03 -9.44
C LEU A 721 -57.31 -9.51 -10.14
N PRO A 722 -56.61 -8.64 -10.87
CA PRO A 722 -55.38 -9.04 -11.58
C PRO A 722 -54.25 -9.37 -10.60
N TYR A 723 -53.55 -10.49 -10.81
CA TYR A 723 -52.47 -10.91 -9.90
C TYR A 723 -51.20 -10.05 -9.99
N ASP A 724 -50.87 -9.54 -11.18
CA ASP A 724 -49.74 -8.61 -11.37
C ASP A 724 -50.26 -7.19 -11.51
N VAL A 725 -49.99 -6.39 -10.48
CA VAL A 725 -50.37 -4.98 -10.37
C VAL A 725 -49.14 -4.12 -10.15
N THR A 726 -49.18 -2.88 -10.64
CA THR A 726 -48.16 -1.88 -10.30
C THR A 726 -48.37 -1.36 -8.88
N THR A 727 -47.33 -0.74 -8.30
CA THR A 727 -47.38 -0.15 -6.95
C THR A 727 -48.51 0.88 -6.81
N GLU A 728 -48.70 1.72 -7.82
CA GLU A 728 -49.77 2.73 -7.86
C GLU A 728 -51.16 2.09 -7.90
N GLN A 729 -51.34 1.02 -8.69
CA GLN A 729 -52.60 0.27 -8.77
C GLN A 729 -52.92 -0.44 -7.45
N ALA A 730 -51.93 -1.05 -6.81
CA ALA A 730 -52.10 -1.70 -5.51
C ALA A 730 -52.54 -0.72 -4.41
N LEU A 731 -52.03 0.52 -4.43
CA LEU A 731 -52.35 1.57 -3.47
C LEU A 731 -53.74 2.22 -3.69
N THR A 732 -54.41 1.97 -4.82
CA THR A 732 -55.80 2.41 -5.02
C THR A 732 -56.80 1.68 -4.11
N HIS A 733 -56.43 0.49 -3.60
CA HIS A 733 -57.27 -0.32 -2.74
C HIS A 733 -57.10 0.06 -1.26
N THR A 734 -58.20 0.47 -0.62
CA THR A 734 -58.21 0.90 0.79
C THR A 734 -57.70 -0.17 1.76
N GLU A 735 -58.07 -1.43 1.56
CA GLU A 735 -57.60 -2.57 2.36
C GLU A 735 -56.07 -2.75 2.33
N VAL A 736 -55.44 -2.52 1.18
CA VAL A 736 -53.98 -2.59 1.04
C VAL A 736 -53.31 -1.46 1.81
N VAL A 737 -53.85 -0.24 1.72
CA VAL A 737 -53.35 0.93 2.46
C VAL A 737 -53.46 0.71 3.96
N THR A 738 -54.60 0.23 4.47
CA THR A 738 -54.79 -0.02 5.91
C THR A 738 -53.88 -1.14 6.43
N LYS A 739 -53.72 -2.25 5.70
CA LYS A 739 -52.77 -3.32 6.07
C LYS A 739 -51.32 -2.85 6.01
N LEU A 740 -50.98 -1.99 5.05
CA LEU A 740 -49.64 -1.41 4.92
C LEU A 740 -49.34 -0.44 6.08
N GLU A 741 -50.28 0.43 6.46
CA GLU A 741 -50.12 1.33 7.61
C GLU A 741 -49.94 0.56 8.93
N SER A 742 -50.75 -0.48 9.18
CA SER A 742 -50.58 -1.36 10.33
C SER A 742 -49.21 -2.07 10.35
N SER A 743 -48.72 -2.46 9.17
CA SER A 743 -47.39 -3.06 9.01
C SER A 743 -46.27 -2.06 9.29
N ILE A 744 -46.41 -0.80 8.85
CA ILE A 744 -45.46 0.29 9.13
C ILE A 744 -45.43 0.63 10.63
N GLN A 745 -46.58 0.66 11.30
CA GLN A 745 -46.65 0.91 12.74
C GLN A 745 -46.00 -0.22 13.54
N SER A 746 -46.23 -1.47 13.13
CA SER A 746 -45.58 -2.64 13.72
C SER A 746 -44.06 -2.62 13.52
N LEU A 747 -43.61 -2.29 12.30
CA LEU A 747 -42.19 -2.11 11.98
C LEU A 747 -41.54 -1.02 12.84
N ARG A 748 -42.20 0.12 13.04
CA ARG A 748 -41.72 1.19 13.93
C ARG A 748 -41.58 0.70 15.36
N ALA A 749 -42.61 0.04 15.90
CA ALA A 749 -42.58 -0.46 17.28
C ALA A 749 -41.46 -1.48 17.52
N VAL A 750 -41.26 -2.40 16.57
CA VAL A 750 -40.17 -3.40 16.64
C VAL A 750 -38.80 -2.73 16.48
N THR A 751 -38.68 -1.77 15.57
CA THR A 751 -37.44 -1.01 15.35
C THR A 751 -37.05 -0.21 16.60
N ASP A 752 -38.00 0.42 17.28
CA ASP A 752 -37.77 1.17 18.53
C ASP A 752 -37.29 0.27 19.69
N LYS A 753 -37.78 -0.99 19.77
CA LYS A 753 -37.27 -1.97 20.74
C LYS A 753 -35.81 -2.32 20.47
N VAL A 754 -35.46 -2.59 19.21
CA VAL A 754 -34.05 -2.86 18.82
C VAL A 754 -33.17 -1.64 19.11
N LEU A 755 -33.63 -0.45 18.76
CA LEU A 755 -32.92 0.82 18.98
C LEU A 755 -32.63 1.05 20.47
N THR A 756 -33.63 0.80 21.33
CA THR A 756 -33.50 0.97 22.78
C THR A 756 -32.51 -0.04 23.38
N SER A 757 -32.48 -1.27 22.87
CA SER A 757 -31.47 -2.26 23.25
C SER A 757 -30.05 -1.81 22.84
N ILE A 758 -29.88 -1.27 21.63
CA ILE A 758 -28.60 -0.74 21.15
C ILE A 758 -28.10 0.39 22.06
N PHE A 759 -28.94 1.38 22.38
CA PHE A 759 -28.53 2.54 23.18
C PHE A 759 -28.32 2.23 24.66
N SER A 760 -29.13 1.35 25.25
CA SER A 760 -28.92 0.92 26.64
C SER A 760 -27.64 0.08 26.83
N SER A 761 -27.16 -0.55 25.77
CA SER A 761 -26.00 -1.45 25.79
C SER A 761 -24.68 -0.79 25.35
N LEU A 762 -24.64 0.54 25.19
CA LEU A 762 -23.42 1.27 24.75
C LEU A 762 -22.19 1.00 25.62
N ASN A 763 -22.38 0.80 26.92
CA ASN A 763 -21.29 0.51 27.86
C ASN A 763 -20.68 -0.89 27.70
N MET A 764 -21.41 -1.80 27.07
CA MET A 764 -20.97 -3.19 26.84
C MET A 764 -20.11 -3.32 25.58
N MET A 765 -20.10 -2.30 24.71
CA MET A 765 -19.33 -2.30 23.47
C MET A 765 -17.84 -2.54 23.73
N PRO A 766 -17.18 -3.47 23.00
CA PRO A 766 -15.79 -3.79 23.26
C PRO A 766 -14.90 -2.55 23.13
N TYR A 767 -13.96 -2.40 24.07
CA TYR A 767 -13.02 -1.28 24.07
C TYR A 767 -12.29 -1.13 22.73
N GLY A 768 -11.86 -2.24 22.13
CA GLY A 768 -11.21 -2.24 20.82
C GLY A 768 -12.04 -1.59 19.72
N MET A 769 -13.34 -1.89 19.66
CA MET A 769 -14.25 -1.28 18.69
C MET A 769 -14.44 0.23 18.94
N ARG A 770 -14.63 0.64 20.20
CA ARG A 770 -14.75 2.07 20.58
C ARG A 770 -13.47 2.84 20.29
N TYR A 771 -12.32 2.22 20.55
CA TYR A 771 -11.01 2.80 20.30
C TYR A 771 -10.78 3.00 18.80
N ILE A 772 -11.07 2.00 17.97
CA ILE A 772 -10.93 2.14 16.52
C ILE A 772 -11.93 3.14 15.94
N ALA A 773 -13.16 3.20 16.44
CA ALA A 773 -14.11 4.26 16.05
C ALA A 773 -13.58 5.67 16.38
N LYS A 774 -12.93 5.84 17.55
CA LYS A 774 -12.25 7.09 17.90
C LYS A 774 -11.10 7.40 16.94
N VAL A 775 -10.25 6.42 16.64
CA VAL A 775 -9.12 6.59 15.70
C VAL A 775 -9.66 6.96 14.32
N LEU A 776 -10.68 6.25 13.82
CA LEU A 776 -11.33 6.56 12.54
C LEU A 776 -11.84 8.00 12.48
N LYS A 777 -12.55 8.48 13.52
CA LYS A 777 -13.02 9.88 13.59
C LYS A 777 -11.84 10.86 13.57
N SER A 778 -10.82 10.62 14.41
CA SER A 778 -9.67 11.51 14.52
C SER A 778 -8.85 11.57 13.23
N SER A 779 -8.55 10.43 12.62
CA SER A 779 -7.78 10.36 11.37
C SER A 779 -8.54 10.96 10.18
N LEU A 780 -9.87 10.81 10.12
CA LEU A 780 -10.67 11.45 9.09
C LEU A 780 -10.74 12.97 9.26
N HIS A 781 -10.85 13.45 10.49
CA HIS A 781 -10.83 14.89 10.76
C HIS A 781 -9.45 15.50 10.46
N GLU A 782 -8.36 14.77 10.72
CA GLU A 782 -7.00 15.20 10.39
C GLU A 782 -6.76 15.25 8.87
N LYS A 783 -7.29 14.29 8.11
CA LYS A 783 -7.17 14.25 6.66
C LYS A 783 -8.12 15.21 5.93
N PHE A 784 -9.34 15.37 6.44
CA PHE A 784 -10.39 16.23 5.88
C PHE A 784 -10.87 17.25 6.93
N PRO A 785 -10.11 18.33 7.18
CA PRO A 785 -10.48 19.34 8.17
C PRO A 785 -11.79 20.07 7.85
N ASP A 786 -12.11 20.19 6.55
CA ASP A 786 -13.30 20.87 6.05
C ASP A 786 -14.58 20.02 6.18
N ALA A 787 -14.44 18.74 6.52
CA ALA A 787 -15.56 17.84 6.72
C ALA A 787 -16.40 18.25 7.94
N THR A 788 -17.72 18.25 7.78
CA THR A 788 -18.59 18.53 8.91
C THR A 788 -18.56 17.39 9.93
N GLU A 789 -18.75 17.71 11.22
CA GLU A 789 -18.79 16.67 12.26
C GLU A 789 -19.92 15.65 11.99
N ASP A 790 -21.02 16.08 11.38
CA ASP A 790 -22.14 15.22 10.97
C ASP A 790 -21.71 14.17 9.93
N GLU A 791 -20.95 14.57 8.92
CA GLU A 791 -20.40 13.65 7.92
C GLU A 791 -19.44 12.63 8.52
N LEU A 792 -18.56 13.07 9.43
CA LEU A 792 -17.64 12.17 10.12
C LEU A 792 -18.38 11.15 11.01
N LEU A 793 -19.42 11.59 11.72
CA LEU A 793 -20.25 10.72 12.55
C LEU A 793 -21.03 9.70 11.72
N LYS A 794 -21.49 10.04 10.51
CA LYS A 794 -22.10 9.06 9.58
C LYS A 794 -21.14 7.92 9.24
N ILE A 795 -19.85 8.22 9.02
CA ILE A 795 -18.84 7.19 8.72
C ILE A 795 -18.57 6.30 9.93
N VAL A 796 -18.50 6.89 11.13
CA VAL A 796 -18.35 6.13 12.37
C VAL A 796 -19.60 5.26 12.62
N GLY A 797 -20.79 5.79 12.37
CA GLY A 797 -22.06 5.06 12.41
C GLY A 797 -22.07 3.90 11.43
N ASN A 798 -21.53 4.08 10.22
CA ASN A 798 -21.38 3.01 9.24
C ASN A 798 -20.47 1.87 9.77
N LEU A 799 -19.38 2.18 10.48
CA LEU A 799 -18.54 1.15 11.11
C LEU A 799 -19.30 0.39 12.20
N LEU A 800 -19.90 1.11 13.15
CA LEU A 800 -20.50 0.54 14.36
C LEU A 800 -21.83 -0.17 14.08
N TYR A 801 -22.70 0.44 13.28
CA TYR A 801 -24.00 -0.13 12.97
C TYR A 801 -23.92 -1.00 11.71
N TYR A 802 -23.67 -0.42 10.54
CA TYR A 802 -23.81 -1.14 9.26
C TYR A 802 -22.78 -2.26 9.07
N ARG A 803 -21.51 -2.05 9.42
CA ARG A 803 -20.48 -3.08 9.25
C ARG A 803 -20.43 -4.08 10.40
N TYR A 804 -20.66 -3.65 11.65
CA TYR A 804 -20.54 -4.52 12.82
C TYR A 804 -21.87 -5.16 13.25
N MET A 805 -22.94 -4.39 13.49
CA MET A 805 -24.22 -4.91 14.02
C MET A 805 -25.20 -5.41 12.95
N ASN A 806 -25.38 -4.69 11.84
CA ASN A 806 -26.42 -4.96 10.85
C ASN A 806 -26.41 -6.40 10.29
N PRO A 807 -25.25 -7.00 9.93
CA PRO A 807 -25.22 -8.39 9.47
C PRO A 807 -25.66 -9.40 10.54
N ALA A 808 -25.43 -9.09 11.82
CA ALA A 808 -25.86 -9.95 12.93
C ALA A 808 -27.37 -9.85 13.21
N ILE A 809 -28.03 -8.76 12.80
CA ILE A 809 -29.50 -8.63 12.84
C ILE A 809 -30.13 -9.39 11.68
N VAL A 810 -29.57 -9.27 10.47
CA VAL A 810 -30.12 -9.89 9.25
C VAL A 810 -29.97 -11.42 9.26
N ALA A 811 -28.84 -11.93 9.75
CA ALA A 811 -28.52 -13.35 9.78
C ALA A 811 -28.04 -13.80 11.18
N PRO A 812 -28.92 -13.78 12.20
CA PRO A 812 -28.51 -14.04 13.58
C PRO A 812 -27.99 -15.48 13.80
N ASP A 813 -28.38 -16.42 12.93
CA ASP A 813 -27.88 -17.79 12.85
C ASP A 813 -26.43 -17.86 12.38
N GLY A 814 -26.07 -17.11 11.33
CA GLY A 814 -24.70 -17.09 10.78
C GLY A 814 -23.67 -16.37 11.66
N PHE A 815 -24.13 -15.65 12.69
CA PHE A 815 -23.28 -14.90 13.63
C PHE A 815 -23.39 -15.41 15.08
N ASP A 816 -23.95 -16.61 15.30
CA ASP A 816 -24.23 -17.26 16.60
C ASP A 816 -24.87 -16.33 17.67
N ILE A 817 -25.78 -15.45 17.24
CA ILE A 817 -26.59 -14.63 18.15
C ILE A 817 -27.66 -15.49 18.83
N ILE A 818 -28.18 -16.46 18.09
CA ILE A 818 -29.18 -17.43 18.55
C ILE A 818 -28.66 -18.84 18.32
N ASP A 819 -28.91 -19.74 19.27
CA ASP A 819 -28.62 -21.16 19.09
C ASP A 819 -29.83 -21.80 18.42
N ILE A 820 -29.71 -22.17 17.14
CA ILE A 820 -30.73 -22.96 16.45
C ILE A 820 -30.39 -24.44 16.62
N THR A 821 -31.39 -25.28 16.87
CA THR A 821 -31.24 -26.74 16.92
C THR A 821 -30.59 -27.27 15.64
N ALA A 822 -29.72 -28.29 15.75
CA ALA A 822 -28.97 -28.82 14.60
C ALA A 822 -29.89 -29.12 13.38
N GLY A 823 -29.70 -28.38 12.29
CA GLY A 823 -30.48 -28.51 11.05
C GLY A 823 -31.68 -27.55 10.92
N GLY A 824 -31.98 -26.73 11.93
CA GLY A 824 -33.02 -25.69 11.82
C GLY A 824 -32.54 -24.49 11.02
N GLN A 825 -33.38 -23.97 10.12
CA GLN A 825 -33.18 -22.71 9.42
C GLN A 825 -34.18 -21.67 9.93
N ILE A 826 -33.79 -20.39 9.92
CA ILE A 826 -34.72 -19.29 10.20
C ILE A 826 -35.84 -19.30 9.16
N HIS A 827 -37.08 -19.18 9.61
CA HIS A 827 -38.24 -19.15 8.71
C HIS A 827 -38.13 -17.94 7.76
N PRO A 828 -38.51 -18.06 6.47
CA PRO A 828 -38.45 -16.95 5.52
C PRO A 828 -39.10 -15.65 6.04
N ASP A 829 -40.23 -15.76 6.74
CA ASP A 829 -40.91 -14.59 7.35
C ASP A 829 -40.10 -13.94 8.48
N GLN A 830 -39.48 -14.73 9.34
CA GLN A 830 -38.62 -14.20 10.41
C GLN A 830 -37.41 -13.47 9.80
N ARG A 831 -36.81 -14.05 8.75
CA ARG A 831 -35.70 -13.41 8.02
C ARG A 831 -36.15 -12.13 7.32
N ARG A 832 -37.36 -12.11 6.75
CA ARG A 832 -37.95 -10.90 6.16
C ARG A 832 -38.17 -9.81 7.21
N ASN A 833 -38.78 -10.14 8.35
CA ASN A 833 -39.03 -9.19 9.43
C ASN A 833 -37.71 -8.56 9.93
N LEU A 834 -36.70 -9.39 10.20
CA LEU A 834 -35.37 -8.92 10.62
C LEU A 834 -34.67 -8.10 9.53
N GLY A 835 -34.82 -8.49 8.26
CA GLY A 835 -34.31 -7.73 7.10
C GLY A 835 -34.96 -6.35 6.96
N CYS A 836 -36.27 -6.24 7.18
CA CYS A 836 -36.98 -4.97 7.18
C CYS A 836 -36.51 -4.05 8.33
N VAL A 837 -36.40 -4.58 9.55
CA VAL A 837 -35.89 -3.82 10.71
C VAL A 837 -34.46 -3.35 10.48
N ALA A 838 -33.58 -4.23 9.97
CA ALA A 838 -32.22 -3.90 9.58
C ALA A 838 -32.16 -2.78 8.53
N LYS A 839 -33.03 -2.83 7.51
CA LYS A 839 -33.13 -1.80 6.46
C LYS A 839 -33.52 -0.44 7.05
N VAL A 840 -34.53 -0.38 7.92
CA VAL A 840 -34.96 0.89 8.56
C VAL A 840 -33.84 1.48 9.42
N LEU A 841 -33.20 0.67 10.24
CA LEU A 841 -32.09 1.11 11.09
C LEU A 841 -30.87 1.54 10.26
N GLN A 842 -30.59 0.89 9.12
CA GLN A 842 -29.54 1.32 8.19
C GLN A 842 -29.84 2.71 7.64
N HIS A 843 -31.06 2.94 7.16
CA HIS A 843 -31.50 4.24 6.67
C HIS A 843 -31.46 5.31 7.78
N ALA A 844 -31.82 4.95 9.01
CA ALA A 844 -31.72 5.83 10.17
C ALA A 844 -30.28 6.17 10.52
N ALA A 845 -29.34 5.21 10.47
CA ALA A 845 -27.93 5.43 10.78
C ALA A 845 -27.20 6.29 9.73
N SER A 846 -27.65 6.27 8.46
CA SER A 846 -27.05 7.06 7.38
C SER A 846 -27.81 8.35 7.04
N ASN A 847 -28.89 8.68 7.78
CA ASN A 847 -29.85 9.75 7.45
C ASN A 847 -30.37 9.70 6.00
N LYS A 848 -30.64 8.49 5.48
CA LYS A 848 -31.15 8.30 4.11
C LYS A 848 -32.67 8.17 4.14
N LEU A 849 -33.38 9.13 3.58
CA LEU A 849 -34.84 9.09 3.48
C LEU A 849 -35.30 8.06 2.43
N PHE A 850 -36.52 7.57 2.58
CA PHE A 850 -37.18 6.79 1.54
C PHE A 850 -37.69 7.73 0.45
N GLU A 851 -37.20 7.54 -0.78
CA GLU A 851 -37.50 8.32 -1.99
C GLU A 851 -37.66 7.37 -3.20
N GLY A 852 -38.33 7.81 -4.27
CA GLY A 852 -38.52 7.04 -5.50
C GLY A 852 -39.46 5.83 -5.35
N GLU A 853 -39.01 4.63 -5.72
CA GLU A 853 -39.80 3.38 -5.69
C GLU A 853 -40.30 2.95 -4.29
N SER A 854 -39.85 3.62 -3.22
CA SER A 854 -40.29 3.40 -1.83
C SER A 854 -41.08 4.57 -1.23
N GLU A 855 -41.68 5.43 -2.06
CA GLU A 855 -42.43 6.62 -1.64
C GLU A 855 -43.60 6.32 -0.69
N HIS A 856 -44.19 5.12 -0.76
CA HIS A 856 -45.22 4.64 0.18
C HIS A 856 -44.72 4.49 1.63
N LEU A 857 -43.40 4.52 1.86
CA LEU A 857 -42.79 4.54 3.21
C LEU A 857 -42.41 5.96 3.67
N SER A 858 -42.81 7.01 2.93
CA SER A 858 -42.52 8.41 3.28
C SER A 858 -43.04 8.82 4.66
N SER A 859 -44.13 8.21 5.15
CA SER A 859 -44.63 8.39 6.51
C SER A 859 -43.60 8.04 7.60
N MET A 860 -42.60 7.22 7.27
CA MET A 860 -41.51 6.84 8.16
C MET A 860 -40.31 7.81 8.10
N ASN A 861 -40.26 8.73 7.13
CA ASN A 861 -39.13 9.66 6.97
C ASN A 861 -38.98 10.59 8.20
N THR A 862 -40.10 11.05 8.79
CA THR A 862 -40.06 11.83 10.03
C THR A 862 -39.47 11.03 11.19
N TYR A 863 -39.80 9.74 11.28
CA TYR A 863 -39.24 8.82 12.27
C TYR A 863 -37.74 8.57 12.02
N LEU A 864 -37.31 8.40 10.77
CA LEU A 864 -35.91 8.24 10.40
C LEU A 864 -35.07 9.45 10.82
N SER A 865 -35.52 10.67 10.53
CA SER A 865 -34.79 11.89 10.91
C SER A 865 -34.69 12.06 12.43
N GLN A 866 -35.74 11.74 13.19
CA GLN A 866 -35.70 11.76 14.66
C GLN A 866 -34.75 10.69 15.22
N THR A 867 -34.73 9.53 14.59
CA THR A 867 -33.87 8.41 14.99
C THR A 867 -32.41 8.66 14.65
N TYR A 868 -32.13 9.32 13.52
CA TYR A 868 -30.80 9.76 13.15
C TYR A 868 -30.18 10.69 14.20
N GLN A 869 -30.96 11.63 14.75
CA GLN A 869 -30.48 12.51 15.84
C GLN A 869 -30.11 11.75 17.12
N LYS A 870 -30.68 10.56 17.35
CA LYS A 870 -30.27 9.70 18.47
C LYS A 870 -29.01 8.87 18.16
N PHE A 871 -28.80 8.55 16.88
CA PHE A 871 -27.61 7.84 16.42
C PHE A 871 -26.37 8.74 16.35
N ARG A 872 -26.57 10.01 16.00
CA ARG A 872 -25.57 11.08 16.12
C ARG A 872 -25.19 11.30 17.58
#